data_AF-A0A1J5JAD3-F1
#
_entry.id   AF-A0A1J5JAD3-F1
#
_cell.length_a   1.000
_cell.length_b   1.000
_cell.length_c   1.000
_cell.angle_alpha   90.00
_cell.angle_beta   90.00
_cell.angle_gamma   90.00
#
_symmetry.space_group_name_H-M   'P 1'
#
loop_
_entity.id
_entity.type
_entity.pdbx_description
1 polymer ?
#
loop_
_entity_poly.entity_id
_entity_poly.type
_entity_poly.pdbx_seq_one_letter_code
_entity_poly.pdbx_strand_id
1 'polypeptide(L)'
;MKIIIVGGVAGGATASARLRRNDETAEIILIERGPFISFANCGLPYHISGMIEEREQLLVTTEEGFEARYRVDVRSLTEAESINRQAKTIRLRDLKTGKTYDESYDKLLLSPGAQPIRPNLPGIETGRIFGLRNIPDLDRIMKHIHDVSPRRAVVIGGGFIGIEVAENLHDKGILTTLVEGAEQILTPLDYEMAAIVHAHMKDKNVELFLGEKVEQFEHKDDHTLVYLSSGRRIQADLVILAIGVRPETTLATSCDLALGETGGIKVNDYLQTSDEDIYAVGDAIEVTQSIGGFQTLIPLAGPANRQGRMAADNMVFGNKQKYRGTQGTSILKAFDLAAATTGLNEKQLTKAGIPFLSCITHSGSHASYYPGAKQISIKLLFTDDGTILGAQAVGADGADKRIDVIATAIQGNLKVHDLAELELAYAPPFGSAKDPINIAGYVGINVLNKSHELMEWKTLRTHLENKDALQVIDVRTADEFGFGSIPTAKNIDVNLLREHLDELDKNIPIVLFCQIGLRGYLAYRILKQSGFTNIKNLSGGYKTYAWAVDKQANPDIFDYEDIKLRDPEDIEAERAGSCAVSAAMVAPGSSGEVHVINAVGLQCPGPIMKTYKAMEALDAGELLEVTASDPAFGRDICAWAKKTGHALLSVKAEKGLIIVLLRKVAEVPAAVNTAMKKSDKLTLVVFSDDLDKVMASMIIANGALAMGNPVSLFFTFWGLDVIRRQDAPHLDKPMMDRMFSTMLPSDADHLTSISKMDMHGLGAKMIRKVMHDKGVETPGNLLHSLVDGGAQLIACQMSMDVMGIQKEELIDGVEIGGVAAFLGEAADSGTTLFI
;
A
#
# COMPACT_ATOMS: atom_id res chain seq x y z
N MET A 1 -23.07 36.09 30.95
CA MET A 1 -22.11 36.38 29.86
C MET A 1 -22.71 35.85 28.56
N LYS A 2 -22.65 36.62 27.48
CA LYS A 2 -23.09 36.22 26.14
C LYS A 2 -21.90 35.81 25.28
N ILE A 3 -21.91 34.58 24.77
CA ILE A 3 -20.82 34.00 24.01
C ILE A 3 -21.32 33.59 22.65
N ILE A 4 -20.64 34.06 21.60
CA ILE A 4 -20.91 33.62 20.22
C ILE A 4 -19.76 32.76 19.73
N ILE A 5 -20.09 31.68 19.04
CA ILE A 5 -19.13 30.71 18.49
C ILE A 5 -19.40 30.56 17.00
N VAL A 6 -18.39 30.77 16.17
CA VAL A 6 -18.47 30.68 14.71
C VAL A 6 -17.82 29.37 14.26
N GLY A 7 -18.62 28.46 13.70
CA GLY A 7 -18.24 27.12 13.25
C GLY A 7 -18.75 26.03 14.19
N GLY A 8 -19.63 25.16 13.70
CA GLY A 8 -20.39 24.18 14.47
C GLY A 8 -19.83 22.76 14.51
N VAL A 9 -18.55 22.56 14.16
CA VAL A 9 -17.93 21.23 14.04
C VAL A 9 -16.91 21.01 15.17
N ALA A 10 -15.67 20.56 14.90
CA ALA A 10 -14.77 20.02 15.92
C ALA A 10 -14.46 20.99 17.07
N GLY A 11 -13.89 22.17 16.76
CA GLY A 11 -13.49 23.15 17.77
C GLY A 11 -14.68 23.84 18.43
N GLY A 12 -15.58 24.39 17.62
CA GLY A 12 -16.72 25.15 18.13
C GLY A 12 -17.74 24.31 18.90
N ALA A 13 -18.17 23.14 18.40
CA ALA A 13 -19.13 22.31 19.14
C ALA A 13 -18.55 21.81 20.48
N THR A 14 -17.25 21.48 20.50
CA THR A 14 -16.56 21.11 21.74
C THR A 14 -16.51 22.26 22.74
N ALA A 15 -16.23 23.47 22.26
CA ALA A 15 -16.25 24.67 23.09
C ALA A 15 -17.65 24.95 23.63
N SER A 16 -18.69 24.93 22.80
CA SER A 16 -20.09 25.13 23.19
C SER A 16 -20.51 24.17 24.31
N ALA A 17 -20.26 22.87 24.12
CA ALA A 17 -20.60 21.86 25.11
C ALA A 17 -19.81 22.05 26.43
N ARG A 18 -18.55 22.47 26.35
CA ARG A 18 -17.72 22.73 27.53
C ARG A 18 -18.14 24.00 28.28
N LEU A 19 -18.47 25.08 27.56
CA LEU A 19 -18.94 26.34 28.13
C LEU A 19 -20.20 26.13 28.96
N ARG A 20 -21.19 25.40 28.43
CA ARG A 20 -22.40 25.06 29.19
C ARG A 20 -22.07 24.34 30.51
N ARG A 21 -21.15 23.37 30.47
CA ARG A 21 -20.74 22.64 31.68
C ARG A 21 -19.97 23.50 32.69
N ASN A 22 -19.43 24.65 32.26
CA ASN A 22 -18.69 25.56 33.12
C ASN A 22 -19.59 26.68 33.68
N ASP A 23 -20.63 27.10 32.96
CA ASP A 23 -21.54 28.17 33.36
C ASP A 23 -22.96 27.94 32.80
N GLU A 24 -23.90 27.61 33.68
CA GLU A 24 -25.32 27.44 33.33
C GLU A 24 -26.08 28.75 33.07
N THR A 25 -25.50 29.88 33.44
CA THR A 25 -26.10 31.20 33.24
C THR A 25 -25.62 31.89 31.96
N ALA A 26 -24.62 31.32 31.28
CA ALA A 26 -24.14 31.84 30.01
C ALA A 26 -25.21 31.69 28.92
N GLU A 27 -25.38 32.75 28.13
CA GLU A 27 -26.07 32.71 26.85
C GLU A 27 -25.05 32.29 25.79
N ILE A 28 -25.25 31.15 25.14
CA ILE A 28 -24.30 30.57 24.20
C ILE A 28 -25.00 30.42 22.86
N ILE A 29 -24.47 31.06 21.83
CA ILE A 29 -24.98 31.00 20.46
C ILE A 29 -23.92 30.35 19.57
N LEU A 30 -24.30 29.27 18.88
CA LEU A 30 -23.45 28.55 17.93
C LEU A 30 -23.91 28.82 16.50
N ILE A 31 -23.05 29.44 15.70
CA ILE A 31 -23.32 29.82 14.32
C ILE A 31 -22.63 28.80 13.39
N GLU A 32 -23.40 28.20 12.48
CA GLU A 32 -22.90 27.31 11.44
C GLU A 32 -23.49 27.70 10.09
N ARG A 33 -22.64 27.92 9.09
CA ARG A 33 -23.10 28.31 7.74
C ARG A 33 -23.69 27.12 6.98
N GLY A 34 -23.21 25.91 7.27
CA GLY A 34 -23.71 24.68 6.69
C GLY A 34 -25.03 24.23 7.34
N PRO A 35 -25.67 23.20 6.76
CA PRO A 35 -26.91 22.64 7.28
C PRO A 35 -26.71 21.65 8.45
N PHE A 36 -25.47 21.31 8.81
CA PHE A 36 -25.18 20.31 9.82
C PHE A 36 -24.11 20.79 10.79
N ILE A 37 -24.32 20.54 12.08
CA ILE A 37 -23.32 20.67 13.13
C ILE A 37 -22.73 19.29 13.47
N SER A 38 -21.53 19.28 14.05
CA SER A 38 -20.87 18.08 14.59
C SER A 38 -20.94 16.84 13.69
N PHE A 39 -20.76 17.00 12.37
CA PHE A 39 -20.68 15.85 11.47
C PHE A 39 -19.24 15.29 11.43
N ALA A 40 -19.12 14.01 11.12
CA ALA A 40 -17.86 13.28 11.09
C ALA A 40 -17.12 13.53 9.77
N ASN A 41 -16.38 14.66 9.67
CA ASN A 41 -15.60 14.99 8.45
C ASN A 41 -14.65 13.85 8.04
N CYS A 42 -14.04 13.17 9.01
CA CYS A 42 -13.13 12.06 8.77
C CYS A 42 -13.84 10.80 8.25
N GLY A 43 -15.16 10.70 8.41
CA GLY A 43 -15.96 9.59 7.90
C GLY A 43 -16.35 9.74 6.42
N LEU A 44 -16.20 10.95 5.84
CA LEU A 44 -16.73 11.23 4.50
C LEU A 44 -16.15 10.31 3.40
N PRO A 45 -14.82 10.04 3.32
CA PRO A 45 -14.28 9.14 2.31
C PRO A 45 -14.83 7.72 2.43
N TYR A 46 -15.03 7.22 3.66
CA TYR A 46 -15.50 5.86 3.93
C TYR A 46 -16.97 5.61 3.54
N HIS A 47 -17.75 6.68 3.38
CA HIS A 47 -19.10 6.57 2.80
C HIS A 47 -19.06 6.39 1.27
N ILE A 48 -17.99 6.84 0.59
CA ILE A 48 -17.85 6.69 -0.86
C ILE A 48 -17.83 5.21 -1.25
N SER A 49 -17.02 4.39 -0.57
CA SER A 49 -16.96 2.94 -0.81
C SER A 49 -18.22 2.21 -0.34
N GLY A 50 -18.94 2.76 0.64
CA GLY A 50 -20.03 2.09 1.35
C GLY A 50 -19.58 1.39 2.63
N MET A 51 -18.31 1.53 3.04
CA MET A 51 -17.83 1.00 4.33
C MET A 51 -18.59 1.62 5.52
N ILE A 52 -18.95 2.90 5.41
CA ILE A 52 -20.02 3.50 6.20
C ILE A 52 -21.26 3.52 5.31
N GLU A 53 -22.15 2.55 5.49
CA GLU A 53 -23.32 2.37 4.60
C GLU A 53 -24.34 3.50 4.73
N GLU A 54 -24.65 3.90 5.97
CA GLU A 54 -25.70 4.87 6.27
C GLU A 54 -25.13 6.28 6.39
N ARG A 55 -25.63 7.19 5.55
CA ARG A 55 -25.25 8.62 5.57
C ARG A 55 -25.48 9.25 6.94
N GLU A 56 -26.55 8.84 7.63
CA GLU A 56 -26.95 9.35 8.94
C GLU A 56 -25.91 9.06 10.03
N GLN A 57 -25.08 8.03 9.88
CA GLN A 57 -23.99 7.74 10.84
C GLN A 57 -22.90 8.81 10.83
N LEU A 58 -22.82 9.62 9.76
CA LEU A 58 -21.93 10.77 9.69
C LEU A 58 -22.44 11.96 10.51
N LEU A 59 -23.70 11.96 10.93
CA LEU A 59 -24.32 13.03 11.73
C LEU A 59 -24.28 12.64 13.21
N VAL A 60 -23.22 13.05 13.93
CA VAL A 60 -22.99 12.64 15.32
C VAL A 60 -24.06 13.17 16.29
N THR A 61 -24.63 14.35 15.99
CA THR A 61 -25.74 14.93 16.75
C THR A 61 -26.62 15.77 15.82
N THR A 62 -27.87 15.99 16.22
CA THR A 62 -28.74 17.00 15.60
C THR A 62 -28.68 18.31 16.36
N GLU A 63 -29.19 19.38 15.75
CA GLU A 63 -29.36 20.68 16.40
C GLU A 63 -30.26 20.53 17.62
N GLU A 64 -31.46 19.98 17.47
CA GLU A 64 -32.44 19.83 18.55
C GLU A 64 -31.87 19.01 19.72
N GLY A 65 -31.13 17.94 19.41
CA GLY A 65 -30.46 17.12 20.43
C GLY A 65 -29.35 17.89 21.16
N PHE A 66 -28.63 18.76 20.45
CA PHE A 66 -27.58 19.59 21.03
C PHE A 66 -28.16 20.72 21.89
N GLU A 67 -29.20 21.39 21.42
CA GLU A 67 -29.92 22.44 22.15
C GLU A 67 -30.57 21.89 23.42
N ALA A 68 -31.30 20.77 23.33
CA ALA A 68 -31.96 20.16 24.47
C ALA A 68 -30.96 19.74 25.56
N ARG A 69 -29.79 19.24 25.16
CA ARG A 69 -28.75 18.77 26.07
C ARG A 69 -27.95 19.90 26.70
N TYR A 70 -27.56 20.90 25.90
CA TYR A 70 -26.60 21.91 26.31
C TYR A 70 -27.18 23.33 26.39
N ARG A 71 -28.47 23.53 26.14
CA ARG A 71 -29.12 24.85 26.16
C ARG A 71 -28.29 25.90 25.40
N VAL A 72 -27.81 25.52 24.22
CA VAL A 72 -27.08 26.37 23.28
C VAL A 72 -28.08 26.73 22.19
N ASP A 73 -28.16 28.00 21.82
CA ASP A 73 -28.93 28.46 20.66
C ASP A 73 -28.11 28.12 19.40
N VAL A 74 -28.54 27.11 18.65
CA VAL A 74 -27.83 26.65 17.45
C VAL A 74 -28.51 27.24 16.23
N ARG A 75 -27.73 27.98 15.43
CA ARG A 75 -28.21 28.62 14.21
C ARG A 75 -27.42 28.07 13.02
N SER A 76 -27.90 26.95 12.47
CA SER A 76 -27.39 26.45 11.18
C SER A 76 -27.90 27.28 10.01
N LEU A 77 -27.29 27.08 8.84
CA LEU A 77 -27.55 27.90 7.65
C LEU A 77 -27.50 29.40 7.96
N THR A 78 -26.60 29.80 8.87
CA THR A 78 -26.37 31.18 9.29
C THR A 78 -24.89 31.49 9.12
N GLU A 79 -24.57 32.49 8.32
CA GLU A 79 -23.20 32.90 8.05
C GLU A 79 -22.84 34.16 8.84
N ALA A 80 -21.67 34.15 9.48
CA ALA A 80 -21.07 35.36 10.01
C ALA A 80 -20.36 36.12 8.88
N GLU A 81 -20.79 37.35 8.59
CA GLU A 81 -20.29 38.15 7.47
C GLU A 81 -19.19 39.14 7.91
N SER A 82 -19.32 39.74 9.10
CA SER A 82 -18.33 40.69 9.62
C SER A 82 -18.38 40.84 11.14
N ILE A 83 -17.28 41.29 11.74
CA ILE A 83 -17.14 41.53 13.19
C ILE A 83 -16.80 43.00 13.43
N ASN A 84 -17.59 43.67 14.27
CA ASN A 84 -17.29 45.01 14.79
C ASN A 84 -16.77 44.90 16.22
N ARG A 85 -15.45 44.99 16.37
CA ARG A 85 -14.74 44.79 17.64
C ARG A 85 -15.04 45.87 18.66
N GLN A 86 -15.13 47.13 18.22
CA GLN A 86 -15.37 48.27 19.10
C GLN A 86 -16.78 48.25 19.69
N ALA A 87 -17.78 47.88 18.87
CA ALA A 87 -19.17 47.74 19.30
C ALA A 87 -19.46 46.36 19.93
N LYS A 88 -18.51 45.42 19.89
CA LYS A 88 -18.69 44.01 20.28
C LYS A 88 -19.93 43.36 19.67
N THR A 89 -20.05 43.48 18.35
CA THR A 89 -21.14 42.90 17.57
C THR A 89 -20.62 42.10 16.39
N ILE A 90 -21.39 41.09 15.99
CA ILE A 90 -21.15 40.29 14.78
C ILE A 90 -22.36 40.40 13.86
N ARG A 91 -22.12 40.62 12.57
CA ARG A 91 -23.16 40.63 11.55
C ARG A 91 -23.40 39.21 11.07
N LEU A 92 -24.63 38.76 11.20
CA LEU A 92 -25.08 37.43 10.81
C LEU A 92 -26.06 37.53 9.64
N ARG A 93 -26.00 36.55 8.74
CA ARG A 93 -26.95 36.37 7.64
C ARG A 93 -27.59 35.00 7.73
N ASP A 94 -28.91 34.99 7.87
CA ASP A 94 -29.71 33.78 7.69
C ASP A 94 -29.72 33.43 6.19
N LEU A 95 -29.17 32.28 5.82
CA LEU A 95 -29.06 31.82 4.44
C LEU A 95 -30.38 31.26 3.90
N LYS A 96 -31.33 30.89 4.78
CA LYS A 96 -32.68 30.48 4.37
C LYS A 96 -33.51 31.68 3.95
N THR A 97 -33.48 32.77 4.73
CA THR A 97 -34.34 33.95 4.49
C THR A 97 -33.62 35.11 3.80
N GLY A 98 -32.29 35.11 3.77
CA GLY A 98 -31.46 36.21 3.28
C GLY A 98 -31.40 37.43 4.20
N LYS A 99 -31.97 37.34 5.41
CA LYS A 99 -32.04 38.47 6.35
C LYS A 99 -30.70 38.63 7.06
N THR A 100 -30.21 39.87 7.13
CA THR A 100 -29.02 40.23 7.89
C THR A 100 -29.39 40.98 9.17
N TYR A 101 -28.64 40.74 10.24
CA TYR A 101 -28.81 41.39 11.54
C TYR A 101 -27.51 41.36 12.35
N ASP A 102 -27.39 42.27 13.32
CA ASP A 102 -26.22 42.34 14.21
C ASP A 102 -26.58 41.69 15.57
N GLU A 103 -25.66 40.90 16.12
CA GLU A 103 -25.79 40.22 17.40
C GLU A 103 -24.61 40.63 18.33
N SER A 104 -24.89 40.97 19.59
CA SER A 104 -23.85 41.38 20.54
C SER A 104 -23.16 40.20 21.21
N TYR A 105 -21.91 40.38 21.64
CA TYR A 105 -21.17 39.36 22.39
C TYR A 105 -20.35 39.98 23.53
N ASP A 106 -20.20 39.23 24.62
CA ASP A 106 -19.17 39.51 25.63
C ASP A 106 -17.85 38.82 25.25
N LYS A 107 -17.94 37.58 24.73
CA LYS A 107 -16.83 36.79 24.20
C LYS A 107 -17.19 36.17 22.85
N LEU A 108 -16.21 36.05 21.96
CA LEU A 108 -16.34 35.45 20.64
C LEU A 108 -15.32 34.33 20.45
N LEU A 109 -15.74 33.21 19.86
CA LEU A 109 -14.84 32.13 19.43
C LEU A 109 -14.91 31.95 17.91
N LEU A 110 -13.77 32.02 17.25
CA LEU A 110 -13.62 31.69 15.83
C LEU A 110 -13.10 30.27 15.68
N SER A 111 -13.91 29.38 15.12
CA SER A 111 -13.52 28.04 14.67
C SER A 111 -14.00 27.74 13.24
N PRO A 112 -13.70 28.61 12.25
CA PRO A 112 -14.21 28.46 10.88
C PRO A 112 -13.53 27.35 10.07
N GLY A 113 -12.49 26.73 10.63
CA GLY A 113 -11.72 25.64 10.01
C GLY A 113 -10.84 26.11 8.85
N ALA A 114 -10.65 25.23 7.87
CA ALA A 114 -9.89 25.50 6.65
C ALA A 114 -10.72 25.19 5.40
N GLN A 115 -10.38 25.82 4.28
CA GLN A 115 -11.02 25.61 2.98
C GLN A 115 -10.10 24.79 2.06
N PRO A 116 -10.63 23.81 1.30
CA PRO A 116 -9.87 23.14 0.24
C PRO A 116 -9.27 24.14 -0.73
N ILE A 117 -8.01 23.92 -1.10
CA ILE A 117 -7.34 24.76 -2.11
C ILE A 117 -7.93 24.40 -3.48
N ARG A 118 -8.57 25.37 -4.13
CA ARG A 118 -9.00 25.28 -5.53
C ARG A 118 -8.03 26.09 -6.38
N PRO A 119 -7.17 25.46 -7.19
CA PRO A 119 -6.17 26.17 -7.99
C PRO A 119 -6.84 26.88 -9.16
N ASN A 120 -6.29 28.00 -9.60
CA ASN A 120 -6.79 28.72 -10.78
C ASN A 120 -6.25 28.07 -12.06
N LEU A 121 -6.82 26.93 -12.46
CA LEU A 121 -6.42 26.19 -13.66
C LEU A 121 -7.49 26.32 -14.77
N PRO A 122 -7.09 26.44 -16.05
CA PRO A 122 -8.04 26.42 -17.16
C PRO A 122 -8.91 25.16 -17.14
N GLY A 123 -10.22 25.33 -17.36
CA GLY A 123 -11.19 24.24 -17.36
C GLY A 123 -11.54 23.64 -15.98
N ILE A 124 -11.13 24.25 -14.87
CA ILE A 124 -11.51 23.71 -13.55
C ILE A 124 -13.01 23.86 -13.23
N GLU A 125 -13.70 24.75 -13.93
CA GLU A 125 -15.11 25.09 -13.70
C GLU A 125 -16.07 24.10 -14.37
N THR A 126 -16.16 22.87 -13.82
CA THR A 126 -17.13 21.86 -14.26
C THR A 126 -17.75 21.00 -13.18
N GLY A 127 -18.85 20.36 -13.55
CA GLY A 127 -19.60 19.40 -12.72
C GLY A 127 -18.97 18.02 -12.56
N ARG A 128 -17.76 17.76 -13.09
CA ARG A 128 -17.02 16.48 -12.89
C ARG A 128 -15.84 16.60 -11.93
N ILE A 129 -15.55 17.82 -11.45
CA ILE A 129 -14.39 18.12 -10.61
C ILE A 129 -14.89 18.54 -9.22
N PHE A 130 -14.56 17.76 -8.21
CA PHE A 130 -15.06 17.93 -6.85
C PHE A 130 -13.92 18.13 -5.85
N GLY A 131 -14.20 18.84 -4.77
CA GLY A 131 -13.43 18.73 -3.53
C GLY A 131 -14.27 18.01 -2.49
N LEU A 132 -13.65 17.56 -1.39
CA LEU A 132 -14.35 16.90 -0.29
C LEU A 132 -14.03 17.61 1.03
N ARG A 133 -15.01 18.30 1.63
CA ARG A 133 -14.88 18.96 2.94
C ARG A 133 -16.07 18.67 3.85
N ASN A 134 -17.28 18.65 3.31
CA ASN A 134 -18.51 18.57 4.09
C ASN A 134 -19.52 17.58 3.49
N ILE A 135 -20.65 17.39 4.19
CA ILE A 135 -21.72 16.50 3.75
C ILE A 135 -22.30 16.91 2.37
N PRO A 136 -22.61 18.20 2.09
CA PRO A 136 -23.00 18.62 0.74
C PRO A 136 -21.99 18.28 -0.37
N ASP A 137 -20.69 18.34 -0.10
CA ASP A 137 -19.66 17.92 -1.06
C ASP A 137 -19.73 16.42 -1.33
N LEU A 138 -19.85 15.61 -0.27
CA LEU A 138 -20.03 14.17 -0.35
C LEU A 138 -21.31 13.82 -1.12
N ASP A 139 -22.43 14.46 -0.82
CA ASP A 139 -23.73 14.26 -1.49
C ASP A 139 -23.60 14.52 -3.00
N ARG A 140 -22.84 15.55 -3.40
CA ARG A 140 -22.57 15.85 -4.82
C ARG A 140 -21.71 14.77 -5.49
N ILE A 141 -20.69 14.26 -4.80
CA ILE A 141 -19.84 13.17 -5.30
C ILE A 141 -20.66 11.89 -5.45
N MET A 142 -21.44 11.51 -4.43
CA MET A 142 -22.28 10.32 -4.45
C MET A 142 -23.36 10.39 -5.54
N LYS A 143 -23.97 11.57 -5.71
CA LYS A 143 -24.91 11.82 -6.81
C LYS A 143 -24.24 11.64 -8.17
N HIS A 144 -23.04 12.17 -8.37
CA HIS A 144 -22.28 11.99 -9.61
C HIS A 144 -21.93 10.52 -9.86
N ILE A 145 -21.50 9.81 -8.81
CA ILE A 145 -21.20 8.37 -8.91
C ILE A 145 -22.44 7.58 -9.32
N HIS A 146 -23.60 7.88 -8.73
CA HIS A 146 -24.86 7.24 -9.09
C HIS A 146 -25.31 7.57 -10.52
N ASP A 147 -25.33 8.85 -10.88
CA ASP A 147 -25.91 9.33 -12.14
C ASP A 147 -25.03 9.01 -13.36
N VAL A 148 -23.70 8.98 -13.18
CA VAL A 148 -22.72 8.78 -14.28
C VAL A 148 -22.11 7.38 -14.27
N SER A 149 -22.13 6.67 -13.15
CA SER A 149 -21.46 5.37 -12.97
C SER A 149 -20.00 5.41 -13.48
N PRO A 150 -19.16 6.31 -12.91
CA PRO A 150 -17.82 6.57 -13.41
C PRO A 150 -16.96 5.30 -13.37
N ARG A 151 -16.29 5.00 -14.47
CA ARG A 151 -15.38 3.84 -14.55
C ARG A 151 -13.97 4.20 -14.12
N ARG A 152 -13.59 5.47 -14.29
CA ARG A 152 -12.24 6.00 -14.05
C ARG A 152 -12.30 7.28 -13.23
N ALA A 153 -11.47 7.36 -12.19
CA ALA A 153 -11.32 8.55 -11.37
C ALA A 153 -9.86 9.00 -11.28
N VAL A 154 -9.66 10.31 -11.32
CA VAL A 154 -8.36 10.94 -11.06
C VAL A 154 -8.43 11.69 -9.74
N VAL A 155 -7.57 11.31 -8.79
CA VAL A 155 -7.38 12.01 -7.52
C VAL A 155 -6.11 12.85 -7.61
N ILE A 156 -6.23 14.15 -7.38
CA ILE A 156 -5.13 15.11 -7.49
C ILE A 156 -4.70 15.50 -6.07
N GLY A 157 -3.48 15.10 -5.70
CA GLY A 157 -2.88 15.25 -4.38
C GLY A 157 -2.81 13.93 -3.62
N GLY A 158 -1.60 13.54 -3.21
CA GLY A 158 -1.25 12.34 -2.45
C GLY A 158 -1.10 12.59 -0.94
N GLY A 159 -1.83 13.57 -0.41
CA GLY A 159 -1.98 13.77 1.05
C GLY A 159 -3.00 12.78 1.65
N PHE A 160 -3.26 12.88 2.97
CA PHE A 160 -4.16 11.94 3.67
C PHE A 160 -5.53 11.80 3.00
N ILE A 161 -6.22 12.92 2.74
CA ILE A 161 -7.53 12.93 2.08
C ILE A 161 -7.46 12.30 0.68
N GLY A 162 -6.39 12.56 -0.07
CA GLY A 162 -6.23 12.01 -1.42
C GLY A 162 -6.06 10.50 -1.40
N ILE A 163 -5.28 9.97 -0.47
CA ILE A 163 -5.10 8.52 -0.29
C ILE A 163 -6.41 7.86 0.17
N GLU A 164 -7.11 8.43 1.16
CA GLU A 164 -8.39 7.89 1.63
C GLU A 164 -9.44 7.89 0.50
N VAL A 165 -9.53 8.96 -0.29
CA VAL A 165 -10.47 9.00 -1.42
C VAL A 165 -10.06 8.02 -2.52
N ALA A 166 -8.76 7.91 -2.84
CA ALA A 166 -8.28 6.96 -3.84
C ALA A 166 -8.59 5.51 -3.44
N GLU A 167 -8.35 5.15 -2.18
CA GLU A 167 -8.72 3.86 -1.62
C GLU A 167 -10.23 3.60 -1.73
N ASN A 168 -11.06 4.55 -1.32
CA ASN A 168 -12.51 4.33 -1.28
C ASN A 168 -13.15 4.35 -2.68
N LEU A 169 -12.55 5.02 -3.66
CA LEU A 169 -12.96 4.90 -5.07
C LEU A 169 -12.54 3.55 -5.65
N HIS A 170 -11.33 3.10 -5.34
CA HIS A 170 -10.84 1.77 -5.73
C HIS A 170 -11.72 0.65 -5.15
N ASP A 171 -12.04 0.70 -3.85
CA ASP A 171 -12.90 -0.27 -3.19
C ASP A 171 -14.34 -0.27 -3.75
N LYS A 172 -14.77 0.86 -4.34
CA LYS A 172 -16.04 0.94 -5.08
C LYS A 172 -15.96 0.38 -6.51
N GLY A 173 -14.81 -0.17 -6.91
CA GLY A 173 -14.59 -0.68 -8.26
C GLY A 173 -14.36 0.40 -9.31
N ILE A 174 -13.84 1.58 -8.94
CA ILE A 174 -13.49 2.63 -9.89
C ILE A 174 -11.98 2.56 -10.15
N LEU A 175 -11.57 2.48 -11.43
CA LEU A 175 -10.17 2.51 -11.80
C LEU A 175 -9.59 3.87 -11.39
N THR A 176 -8.62 3.84 -10.50
CA THR A 176 -8.20 5.04 -9.78
C THR A 176 -6.76 5.38 -10.11
N THR A 177 -6.57 6.63 -10.53
CA THR A 177 -5.26 7.23 -10.80
C THR A 177 -5.03 8.36 -9.81
N LEU A 178 -3.87 8.36 -9.16
CA LEU A 178 -3.44 9.40 -8.25
C LEU A 178 -2.30 10.20 -8.87
N VAL A 179 -2.46 11.52 -8.89
CA VAL A 179 -1.45 12.47 -9.40
C VAL A 179 -0.94 13.32 -8.24
N GLU A 180 0.36 13.25 -7.97
CA GLU A 180 1.04 14.01 -6.91
C GLU A 180 2.21 14.83 -7.50
N GLY A 181 2.27 16.11 -7.11
CA GLY A 181 3.29 17.04 -7.59
C GLY A 181 4.66 16.84 -6.95
N ALA A 182 4.74 16.18 -5.81
CA ALA A 182 5.98 15.75 -5.18
C ALA A 182 6.43 14.37 -5.69
N GLU A 183 7.70 14.03 -5.43
CA GLU A 183 8.27 12.71 -5.76
C GLU A 183 7.77 11.57 -4.85
N GLN A 184 6.89 11.88 -3.89
CA GLN A 184 6.29 10.91 -2.98
C GLN A 184 4.87 11.33 -2.56
N ILE A 185 4.02 10.35 -2.29
CA ILE A 185 2.81 10.54 -1.48
C ILE A 185 3.18 10.75 -0.01
N LEU A 186 2.20 11.18 0.79
CA LEU A 186 2.29 11.26 2.25
C LEU A 186 3.53 12.01 2.72
N THR A 187 3.68 13.26 2.31
CA THR A 187 4.82 14.13 2.67
C THR A 187 5.12 14.27 4.17
N PRO A 188 4.17 14.03 5.12
CA PRO A 188 4.51 13.89 6.55
C PRO A 188 5.47 12.72 6.87
N LEU A 189 5.50 11.67 6.04
CA LEU A 189 6.48 10.59 6.11
C LEU A 189 7.74 10.94 5.32
N ASP A 190 8.87 10.36 5.72
CA ASP A 190 10.08 10.37 4.90
C ASP A 190 9.98 9.42 3.72
N TYR A 191 10.80 9.67 2.70
CA TYR A 191 10.67 9.04 1.39
C TYR A 191 10.65 7.52 1.45
N GLU A 192 11.59 6.91 2.19
CA GLU A 192 11.66 5.45 2.33
C GLU A 192 10.52 4.84 3.15
N MET A 193 9.84 5.64 3.98
CA MET A 193 8.64 5.19 4.69
C MET A 193 7.41 5.29 3.79
N ALA A 194 7.31 6.36 2.98
CA ALA A 194 6.28 6.50 1.95
C ALA A 194 6.42 5.46 0.82
N ALA A 195 7.64 5.03 0.51
CA ALA A 195 7.92 3.98 -0.48
C ALA A 195 7.23 2.65 -0.16
N ILE A 196 7.06 2.33 1.13
CA ILE A 196 6.28 1.16 1.58
C ILE A 196 4.82 1.29 1.12
N VAL A 197 4.26 2.49 1.23
CA VAL A 197 2.88 2.79 0.84
C VAL A 197 2.76 2.85 -0.68
N HIS A 198 3.73 3.42 -1.41
CA HIS A 198 3.74 3.36 -2.87
C HIS A 198 3.69 1.92 -3.37
N ALA A 199 4.58 1.06 -2.86
CA ALA A 199 4.60 -0.36 -3.23
C ALA A 199 3.22 -1.01 -3.01
N HIS A 200 2.62 -0.77 -1.85
CA HIS A 200 1.31 -1.34 -1.53
C HIS A 200 0.17 -0.81 -2.41
N MET A 201 0.18 0.48 -2.77
CA MET A 201 -0.81 1.04 -3.69
C MET A 201 -0.65 0.51 -5.11
N LYS A 202 0.59 0.28 -5.57
CA LYS A 202 0.86 -0.37 -6.86
C LYS A 202 0.35 -1.81 -6.85
N ASP A 203 0.58 -2.56 -5.77
CA ASP A 203 0.06 -3.93 -5.60
C ASP A 203 -1.48 -3.98 -5.63
N LYS A 204 -2.14 -2.87 -5.28
CA LYS A 204 -3.59 -2.68 -5.36
C LYS A 204 -4.06 -2.15 -6.71
N ASN A 205 -3.20 -2.10 -7.73
CA ASN A 205 -3.53 -1.56 -9.04
C ASN A 205 -4.07 -0.12 -9.00
N VAL A 206 -3.54 0.72 -8.10
CA VAL A 206 -3.71 2.17 -8.21
C VAL A 206 -2.59 2.71 -9.08
N GLU A 207 -2.95 3.52 -10.08
CA GLU A 207 -1.96 4.16 -10.95
C GLU A 207 -1.40 5.42 -10.28
N LEU A 208 -0.08 5.51 -10.15
CA LEU A 208 0.61 6.61 -9.50
C LEU A 208 1.43 7.44 -10.49
N PHE A 209 1.07 8.71 -10.63
CA PHE A 209 1.90 9.75 -11.23
C PHE A 209 2.52 10.60 -10.13
N LEU A 210 3.84 10.52 -9.98
CA LEU A 210 4.61 11.28 -8.99
C LEU A 210 5.52 12.29 -9.70
N GLY A 211 5.78 13.43 -9.06
CA GLY A 211 6.54 14.53 -9.64
C GLY A 211 5.80 15.25 -10.79
N GLU A 212 4.48 15.05 -10.88
CA GLU A 212 3.64 15.55 -11.97
C GLU A 212 2.57 16.51 -11.45
N LYS A 213 2.39 17.63 -12.12
CA LYS A 213 1.36 18.63 -11.78
C LYS A 213 0.27 18.63 -12.83
N VAL A 214 -0.95 18.91 -12.42
CA VAL A 214 -2.04 19.18 -13.35
C VAL A 214 -1.98 20.63 -13.80
N GLU A 215 -1.99 20.86 -15.12
CA GLU A 215 -1.87 22.19 -15.72
C GLU A 215 -3.20 22.73 -16.24
N GLN A 216 -4.06 21.86 -16.77
CA GLN A 216 -5.36 22.24 -17.28
C GLN A 216 -6.32 21.05 -17.34
N PHE A 217 -7.59 21.38 -17.47
CA PHE A 217 -8.66 20.44 -17.74
C PHE A 217 -9.34 20.81 -19.06
N GLU A 218 -9.74 19.82 -19.84
CA GLU A 218 -10.55 20.01 -21.04
C GLU A 218 -11.79 19.14 -20.94
N HIS A 219 -12.95 19.75 -21.16
CA HIS A 219 -14.22 19.02 -21.09
C HIS A 219 -14.55 18.39 -22.42
N LYS A 220 -14.90 17.12 -22.36
CA LYS A 220 -15.54 16.36 -23.42
C LYS A 220 -16.96 16.02 -22.98
N ASP A 221 -17.75 15.54 -23.94
CA ASP A 221 -19.17 15.26 -23.71
C ASP A 221 -19.36 14.21 -22.60
N ASP A 222 -18.53 13.17 -22.60
CA ASP A 222 -18.58 12.02 -21.70
C ASP A 222 -17.54 12.04 -20.57
N HIS A 223 -16.38 12.67 -20.77
CA HIS A 223 -15.27 12.68 -19.79
C HIS A 223 -14.56 14.04 -19.68
N THR A 224 -13.62 14.15 -18.75
CA THR A 224 -12.66 15.25 -18.64
C THR A 224 -11.26 14.76 -19.00
N LEU A 225 -10.55 15.49 -19.84
CA LEU A 225 -9.11 15.29 -20.06
C LEU A 225 -8.32 16.12 -19.04
N VAL A 226 -7.49 15.44 -18.26
CA VAL A 226 -6.56 16.03 -17.29
C VAL A 226 -5.18 16.11 -17.93
N TYR A 227 -4.64 17.31 -18.09
CA TYR A 227 -3.33 17.53 -18.68
C TYR A 227 -2.27 17.66 -17.59
N LEU A 228 -1.21 16.87 -17.71
CA LEU A 228 -0.08 16.87 -16.80
C LEU A 228 1.07 17.74 -17.33
N SER A 229 1.96 18.16 -16.43
CA SER A 229 3.15 18.96 -16.72
C SER A 229 4.13 18.32 -17.71
N SER A 230 4.15 17.00 -17.83
CA SER A 230 4.91 16.30 -18.87
C SER A 230 4.29 16.34 -20.26
N GLY A 231 3.08 16.91 -20.41
CA GLY A 231 2.29 16.87 -21.64
C GLY A 231 1.42 15.61 -21.79
N ARG A 232 1.51 14.68 -20.83
CA ARG A 232 0.61 13.51 -20.74
C ARG A 232 -0.83 13.95 -20.50
N ARG A 233 -1.77 13.10 -20.92
CA ARG A 233 -3.21 13.36 -20.81
C ARG A 233 -3.88 12.13 -20.23
N ILE A 234 -4.72 12.34 -19.21
CA ILE A 234 -5.46 11.27 -18.54
C ILE A 234 -6.95 11.53 -18.72
N GLN A 235 -7.71 10.50 -19.10
CA GLN A 235 -9.17 10.60 -19.18
C GLN A 235 -9.79 10.26 -17.83
N ALA A 236 -10.71 11.10 -17.36
CA ALA A 236 -11.38 10.92 -16.09
C ALA A 236 -12.89 11.20 -16.19
N ASP A 237 -13.68 10.30 -15.61
CA ASP A 237 -15.14 10.48 -15.52
C ASP A 237 -15.51 11.20 -14.21
N LEU A 238 -14.61 11.12 -13.23
CA LEU A 238 -14.64 11.78 -11.93
C LEU A 238 -13.24 12.33 -11.60
N VAL A 239 -13.16 13.59 -11.16
CA VAL A 239 -11.91 14.18 -10.67
C VAL A 239 -12.11 14.68 -9.24
N ILE A 240 -11.19 14.31 -8.33
CA ILE A 240 -11.19 14.78 -6.95
C ILE A 240 -9.94 15.64 -6.69
N LEU A 241 -10.15 16.85 -6.20
CA LEU A 241 -9.11 17.77 -5.75
C LEU A 241 -8.85 17.57 -4.26
N ALA A 242 -7.66 17.07 -3.93
CA ALA A 242 -7.18 16.81 -2.57
C ALA A 242 -5.78 17.42 -2.33
N ILE A 243 -5.51 18.60 -2.91
CA ILE A 243 -4.21 19.28 -2.89
C ILE A 243 -3.94 20.13 -1.63
N GLY A 244 -4.61 19.80 -0.52
CA GLY A 244 -4.47 20.50 0.76
C GLY A 244 -5.53 21.58 1.01
N VAL A 245 -5.39 22.25 2.16
CA VAL A 245 -6.34 23.23 2.68
C VAL A 245 -5.64 24.52 3.09
N ARG A 246 -6.36 25.63 3.08
CA ARG A 246 -5.92 26.94 3.58
C ARG A 246 -6.78 27.37 4.76
N PRO A 247 -6.21 27.95 5.84
CA PRO A 247 -6.99 28.51 6.95
C PRO A 247 -8.10 29.47 6.47
N GLU A 248 -9.28 29.38 7.08
CA GLU A 248 -10.32 30.38 6.87
C GLU A 248 -10.04 31.58 7.79
N THR A 249 -9.50 32.66 7.20
CA THR A 249 -9.16 33.89 7.93
C THR A 249 -9.95 35.12 7.49
N THR A 250 -10.95 34.97 6.63
CA THR A 250 -11.71 36.08 6.02
C THR A 250 -12.28 37.01 7.10
N LEU A 251 -12.94 36.44 8.12
CA LEU A 251 -13.49 37.21 9.24
C LEU A 251 -12.40 37.91 10.05
N ALA A 252 -11.32 37.20 10.36
CA ALA A 252 -10.21 37.75 11.14
C ALA A 252 -9.53 38.92 10.42
N THR A 253 -9.27 38.77 9.11
CA THR A 253 -8.71 39.83 8.27
C THR A 253 -9.66 41.03 8.18
N SER A 254 -10.96 40.80 8.03
CA SER A 254 -11.94 41.89 7.88
C SER A 254 -12.10 42.79 9.11
N CYS A 255 -11.66 42.31 10.28
CA CYS A 255 -11.71 43.05 11.54
C CYS A 255 -10.32 43.31 12.15
N ASP A 256 -9.28 43.29 11.33
CA ASP A 256 -7.89 43.60 11.69
C ASP A 256 -7.35 42.77 12.87
N LEU A 257 -7.75 41.50 12.97
CA LEU A 257 -7.08 40.54 13.86
C LEU A 257 -5.73 40.15 13.25
N ALA A 258 -4.72 40.02 14.12
CA ALA A 258 -3.38 39.63 13.68
C ALA A 258 -3.40 38.22 13.06
N LEU A 259 -2.78 38.11 11.89
CA LEU A 259 -2.44 36.82 11.29
C LEU A 259 -0.96 36.49 11.53
N GLY A 260 -0.68 35.20 11.58
CA GLY A 260 0.68 34.67 11.65
C GLY A 260 1.38 34.68 10.28
N GLU A 261 2.66 34.32 10.26
CA GLU A 261 3.46 34.25 9.03
C GLU A 261 2.97 33.12 8.11
N THR A 262 2.33 32.11 8.68
CA THR A 262 1.70 31.00 7.93
C THR A 262 0.36 31.37 7.29
N GLY A 263 -0.16 32.57 7.56
CA GLY A 263 -1.48 33.02 7.13
C GLY A 263 -2.64 32.52 8.00
N GLY A 264 -2.39 31.74 9.06
CA GLY A 264 -3.40 31.41 10.07
C GLY A 264 -3.67 32.56 11.04
N ILE A 265 -4.79 32.52 11.77
CA ILE A 265 -5.09 33.48 12.83
C ILE A 265 -4.06 33.34 13.95
N LYS A 266 -3.41 34.46 14.32
CA LYS A 266 -2.40 34.47 15.38
C LYS A 266 -3.09 34.45 16.74
N VAL A 267 -2.67 33.52 17.59
CA VAL A 267 -3.15 33.39 18.97
C VAL A 267 -1.99 33.30 19.96
N ASN A 268 -2.25 33.64 21.21
CA ASN A 268 -1.31 33.39 22.31
C ASN A 268 -1.47 31.97 22.89
N ASP A 269 -0.69 31.63 23.91
CA ASP A 269 -0.74 30.33 24.60
C ASP A 269 -2.13 29.97 25.15
N TYR A 270 -3.02 30.94 25.34
CA TYR A 270 -4.37 30.75 25.87
C TYR A 270 -5.44 30.68 24.76
N LEU A 271 -5.02 30.64 23.49
CA LEU A 271 -5.86 30.61 22.30
C LEU A 271 -6.65 31.92 22.06
N GLN A 272 -6.21 33.00 22.71
CA GLN A 272 -6.76 34.35 22.55
C GLN A 272 -6.07 35.05 21.39
N THR A 273 -6.84 35.78 20.59
CA THR A 273 -6.33 36.54 19.43
C THR A 273 -5.67 37.85 19.88
N SER A 274 -5.37 38.76 18.94
CA SER A 274 -4.97 40.15 19.26
C SER A 274 -6.07 40.99 19.91
N ASP A 275 -7.28 40.44 20.07
CA ASP A 275 -8.37 41.01 20.86
C ASP A 275 -8.61 40.16 22.12
N GLU A 276 -8.75 40.81 23.29
CA GLU A 276 -8.91 40.10 24.56
C GLU A 276 -10.26 39.38 24.70
N ASP A 277 -11.24 39.76 23.89
CA ASP A 277 -12.59 39.19 23.90
C ASP A 277 -12.82 38.20 22.76
N ILE A 278 -11.83 37.99 21.88
CA ILE A 278 -11.93 37.05 20.76
C ILE A 278 -10.86 35.96 20.87
N TYR A 279 -11.30 34.71 20.81
CA TYR A 279 -10.46 33.51 20.77
C TYR A 279 -10.56 32.86 19.39
N ALA A 280 -9.57 32.06 19.03
CA ALA A 280 -9.62 31.27 17.81
C ALA A 280 -9.02 29.87 18.03
N VAL A 281 -9.58 28.85 17.37
CA VAL A 281 -9.17 27.45 17.50
C VAL A 281 -9.37 26.65 16.21
N GLY A 282 -8.72 25.50 16.11
CA GLY A 282 -8.82 24.56 15.00
C GLY A 282 -7.95 24.95 13.81
N ASP A 283 -8.31 24.44 12.63
CA ASP A 283 -7.48 24.57 11.42
C ASP A 283 -7.27 26.01 10.93
N ALA A 284 -8.01 26.97 11.49
CA ALA A 284 -7.90 28.39 11.18
C ALA A 284 -6.71 29.09 11.86
N ILE A 285 -6.15 28.51 12.94
CA ILE A 285 -5.09 29.17 13.73
C ILE A 285 -3.69 28.71 13.33
N GLU A 286 -2.74 29.61 13.49
CA GLU A 286 -1.32 29.27 13.54
C GLU A 286 -1.00 28.60 14.89
N VAL A 287 -0.23 27.50 14.85
CA VAL A 287 0.17 26.77 16.07
C VAL A 287 1.68 26.64 16.16
N THR A 288 2.20 26.63 17.38
CA THR A 288 3.59 26.28 17.66
C THR A 288 3.80 24.76 17.50
N GLN A 289 4.75 24.35 16.66
CA GLN A 289 5.21 22.96 16.59
C GLN A 289 5.96 22.64 17.89
N SER A 290 5.49 21.66 18.66
CA SER A 290 5.91 21.49 20.07
C SER A 290 7.36 21.03 20.28
N ILE A 291 8.02 20.50 19.25
CA ILE A 291 9.42 20.06 19.27
C ILE A 291 10.33 21.15 18.68
N GLY A 292 10.02 21.63 17.48
CA GLY A 292 10.84 22.60 16.75
C GLY A 292 10.63 24.05 17.17
N GLY A 293 9.56 24.37 17.88
CA GLY A 293 9.24 25.71 18.40
C GLY A 293 8.82 26.74 17.34
N PHE A 294 8.86 26.39 16.06
CA PHE A 294 8.44 27.26 14.96
C PHE A 294 6.92 27.24 14.76
N GLN A 295 6.40 28.31 14.18
CA GLN A 295 4.98 28.43 13.85
C GLN A 295 4.63 27.64 12.59
N THR A 296 3.47 26.97 12.60
CA THR A 296 3.04 26.08 11.50
C THR A 296 1.51 25.91 11.47
N LEU A 297 1.01 25.25 10.43
CA LEU A 297 -0.40 24.85 10.28
C LEU A 297 -0.50 23.33 10.37
N ILE A 298 -1.29 22.84 11.32
CA ILE A 298 -1.52 21.39 11.51
C ILE A 298 -3.04 21.18 11.61
N PRO A 299 -3.74 21.03 10.46
CA PRO A 299 -5.19 20.91 10.42
C PRO A 299 -5.65 19.49 10.77
N LEU A 300 -5.78 19.21 12.07
CA LEU A 300 -6.15 17.90 12.60
C LEU A 300 -7.25 18.02 13.66
N ALA A 301 -8.18 17.06 13.64
CA ALA A 301 -9.35 17.07 14.53
C ALA A 301 -8.98 16.96 16.03
N GLY A 302 -7.98 16.16 16.39
CA GLY A 302 -7.53 15.99 17.77
C GLY A 302 -7.10 17.32 18.42
N PRO A 303 -6.14 18.06 17.83
CA PRO A 303 -5.83 19.44 18.21
C PRO A 303 -7.05 20.35 18.30
N ALA A 304 -7.90 20.39 17.27
CA ALA A 304 -9.07 21.28 17.25
C ALA A 304 -10.03 21.05 18.43
N ASN A 305 -10.33 19.79 18.76
CA ASN A 305 -11.17 19.43 19.91
C ASN A 305 -10.51 19.85 21.24
N ARG A 306 -9.22 19.55 21.43
CA ARG A 306 -8.49 19.93 22.66
C ARG A 306 -8.42 21.45 22.83
N GLN A 307 -8.19 22.18 21.74
CA GLN A 307 -8.17 23.64 21.72
C GLN A 307 -9.55 24.22 22.05
N GLY A 308 -10.63 23.73 21.43
CA GLY A 308 -12.00 24.18 21.72
C GLY A 308 -12.37 24.01 23.19
N ARG A 309 -12.03 22.85 23.78
CA ARG A 309 -12.22 22.59 25.21
C ARG A 309 -11.43 23.57 26.08
N MET A 310 -10.19 23.89 25.70
CA MET A 310 -9.31 24.79 26.45
C MET A 310 -9.76 26.25 26.34
N ALA A 311 -10.16 26.71 25.15
CA ALA A 311 -10.67 28.05 24.93
C ALA A 311 -11.92 28.32 25.77
N ALA A 312 -12.83 27.33 25.86
CA ALA A 312 -13.98 27.40 26.76
C ALA A 312 -13.58 27.58 28.24
N ASP A 313 -12.56 26.86 28.72
CA ASP A 313 -12.06 27.02 30.09
C ASP A 313 -11.41 28.41 30.28
N ASN A 314 -10.67 28.89 29.28
CA ASN A 314 -9.99 30.19 29.33
C ASN A 314 -10.95 31.39 29.29
N MET A 315 -12.04 31.30 28.52
CA MET A 315 -13.08 32.33 28.48
C MET A 315 -13.78 32.52 29.82
N VAL A 316 -14.06 31.42 30.54
CA VAL A 316 -14.84 31.46 31.79
C VAL A 316 -13.94 31.72 33.00
N PHE A 317 -12.79 31.06 33.09
CA PHE A 317 -11.95 31.09 34.29
C PHE A 317 -10.77 32.07 34.21
N GLY A 318 -10.62 32.78 33.09
CA GLY A 318 -9.62 33.83 32.86
C GLY A 318 -8.22 33.31 32.55
N ASN A 319 -7.99 32.85 31.31
CA ASN A 319 -6.68 32.52 30.74
C ASN A 319 -5.74 31.75 31.69
N LYS A 320 -6.19 30.58 32.17
CA LYS A 320 -5.44 29.74 33.12
C LYS A 320 -4.78 28.52 32.47
N GLN A 321 -5.30 28.06 31.34
CA GLN A 321 -4.79 26.86 30.66
C GLN A 321 -4.01 27.24 29.41
N LYS A 322 -2.75 26.80 29.37
CA LYS A 322 -1.87 27.00 28.23
C LYS A 322 -1.91 25.83 27.27
N TYR A 323 -1.99 26.12 25.98
CA TYR A 323 -1.82 25.16 24.90
C TYR A 323 -0.32 24.88 24.72
N ARG A 324 0.07 23.61 24.82
CA ARG A 324 1.49 23.19 24.79
C ARG A 324 2.04 23.00 23.36
N GLY A 325 1.40 23.62 22.37
CA GLY A 325 1.68 23.39 20.96
C GLY A 325 1.14 22.06 20.43
N THR A 326 1.53 21.73 19.20
CA THR A 326 1.05 20.55 18.46
C THR A 326 2.24 19.73 17.95
N GLN A 327 2.23 18.41 18.23
CA GLN A 327 3.25 17.49 17.71
C GLN A 327 3.04 17.13 16.23
N GLY A 328 1.79 17.07 15.77
CA GLY A 328 1.45 16.59 14.43
C GLY A 328 1.18 15.08 14.34
N THR A 329 0.87 14.44 15.47
CA THR A 329 0.49 13.02 15.52
C THR A 329 -0.68 12.75 14.58
N SER A 330 -0.48 11.86 13.61
CA SER A 330 -1.46 11.53 12.59
C SER A 330 -1.27 10.10 12.06
N ILE A 331 -2.35 9.55 11.53
CA ILE A 331 -2.43 8.20 10.98
C ILE A 331 -3.48 8.16 9.87
N LEU A 332 -3.26 7.32 8.86
CA LEU A 332 -4.25 6.99 7.84
C LEU A 332 -4.24 5.49 7.52
N LYS A 333 -5.34 5.00 6.97
CA LYS A 333 -5.44 3.71 6.29
C LYS A 333 -5.09 3.92 4.81
N ALA A 334 -4.18 3.09 4.32
CA ALA A 334 -3.79 2.97 2.92
C ALA A 334 -3.94 1.50 2.52
N PHE A 335 -5.14 1.14 2.12
CA PHE A 335 -5.62 -0.22 1.91
C PHE A 335 -5.42 -1.10 3.15
N ASP A 336 -4.44 -1.99 3.12
CA ASP A 336 -4.16 -2.92 4.22
C ASP A 336 -3.17 -2.34 5.23
N LEU A 337 -2.52 -1.21 4.91
CA LEU A 337 -1.50 -0.60 5.74
C LEU A 337 -2.08 0.55 6.57
N ALA A 338 -1.63 0.66 7.81
CA ALA A 338 -1.67 1.89 8.55
C ALA A 338 -0.35 2.63 8.35
N ALA A 339 -0.43 3.93 8.06
CA ALA A 339 0.72 4.81 7.91
C ALA A 339 0.61 5.98 8.89
N ALA A 340 1.53 6.02 9.87
CA ALA A 340 1.44 6.89 11.03
C ALA A 340 2.72 7.71 11.26
N THR A 341 2.58 8.91 11.81
CA THR A 341 3.71 9.81 12.13
C THR A 341 3.41 10.67 13.35
N THR A 342 4.46 11.07 14.07
CA THR A 342 4.39 12.07 15.14
C THR A 342 5.69 12.85 15.22
N GLY A 343 5.61 14.13 15.58
CA GLY A 343 6.77 15.02 15.69
C GLY A 343 7.27 15.51 14.34
N LEU A 344 8.60 15.64 14.19
CA LEU A 344 9.25 16.16 12.99
C LEU A 344 9.85 15.02 12.13
N ASN A 345 9.72 15.14 10.81
CA ASN A 345 10.42 14.27 9.85
C ASN A 345 11.78 14.87 9.43
N GLU A 346 12.60 14.10 8.70
CA GLU A 346 13.94 14.56 8.30
C GLU A 346 13.89 15.86 7.49
N LYS A 347 12.94 15.96 6.55
CA LYS A 347 12.78 17.15 5.70
C LYS A 347 12.56 18.41 6.54
N GLN A 348 11.73 18.33 7.58
CA GLN A 348 11.47 19.43 8.49
C GLN A 348 12.68 19.77 9.37
N LEU A 349 13.36 18.75 9.90
CA LEU A 349 14.56 18.92 10.73
C LEU A 349 15.70 19.58 9.95
N THR A 350 15.97 19.10 8.73
CA THR A 350 16.97 19.69 7.83
C THR A 350 16.62 21.13 7.49
N LYS A 351 15.35 21.42 7.15
CA LYS A 351 14.90 22.80 6.85
C LYS A 351 15.06 23.73 8.06
N ALA A 352 14.84 23.23 9.27
CA ALA A 352 14.99 23.98 10.51
C ALA A 352 16.45 24.08 11.01
N GLY A 353 17.40 23.39 10.36
CA GLY A 353 18.80 23.36 10.79
C GLY A 353 18.99 22.63 12.13
N ILE A 354 18.09 21.72 12.51
CA ILE A 354 18.16 20.94 13.75
C ILE A 354 18.99 19.68 13.47
N PRO A 355 20.16 19.48 14.11
CA PRO A 355 20.93 18.25 13.98
C PRO A 355 20.17 17.05 14.54
N PHE A 356 20.23 15.92 13.84
CA PHE A 356 19.56 14.70 14.28
C PHE A 356 20.33 13.44 13.85
N LEU A 357 19.98 12.35 14.51
CA LEU A 357 20.31 10.97 14.21
C LEU A 357 19.02 10.23 13.86
N SER A 358 19.12 9.17 13.08
CA SER A 358 17.97 8.36 12.68
C SER A 358 18.29 6.86 12.75
N CYS A 359 17.26 6.05 13.00
CA CYS A 359 17.34 4.60 12.81
C CYS A 359 16.01 4.05 12.29
N ILE A 360 16.08 2.97 11.50
CA ILE A 360 14.93 2.25 10.96
C ILE A 360 14.99 0.80 11.44
N THR A 361 13.87 0.31 11.96
CA THR A 361 13.73 -1.07 12.42
C THR A 361 12.50 -1.71 11.80
N HIS A 362 12.56 -3.02 11.56
CA HIS A 362 11.43 -3.81 11.09
C HIS A 362 11.17 -4.96 12.04
N SER A 363 10.09 -4.88 12.81
CA SER A 363 9.74 -5.83 13.87
C SER A 363 8.37 -6.45 13.62
N GLY A 364 8.08 -7.61 14.20
CA GLY A 364 6.72 -8.16 14.20
C GLY A 364 5.77 -7.34 15.08
N SER A 365 4.50 -7.22 14.67
CA SER A 365 3.45 -6.54 15.44
C SER A 365 3.20 -7.21 16.79
N HIS A 366 3.35 -8.54 16.82
CA HIS A 366 3.37 -9.39 18.00
C HIS A 366 4.29 -10.60 17.80
N ALA A 367 4.28 -11.55 18.73
CA ALA A 367 5.18 -12.69 18.73
C ALA A 367 5.07 -13.49 17.42
N SER A 368 6.21 -13.71 16.74
CA SER A 368 6.25 -14.29 15.39
C SER A 368 5.74 -15.73 15.31
N TYR A 369 5.74 -16.47 16.42
CA TYR A 369 5.20 -17.83 16.50
C TYR A 369 3.68 -17.86 16.66
N TYR A 370 3.04 -16.73 16.96
CA TYR A 370 1.59 -16.63 17.07
C TYR A 370 0.97 -16.23 15.72
N PRO A 371 -0.16 -16.84 15.30
CA PRO A 371 -0.77 -16.55 14.01
C PRO A 371 -1.06 -15.06 13.77
N GLY A 372 -0.97 -14.65 12.51
CA GLY A 372 -1.35 -13.29 12.09
C GLY A 372 -0.32 -12.20 12.35
N ALA A 373 0.87 -12.51 12.87
CA ALA A 373 1.93 -11.51 13.06
C ALA A 373 2.30 -10.84 11.74
N LYS A 374 2.21 -9.50 11.69
CA LYS A 374 2.59 -8.69 10.52
C LYS A 374 3.81 -7.85 10.85
N GLN A 375 4.60 -7.51 9.84
CA GLN A 375 5.77 -6.67 10.06
C GLN A 375 5.36 -5.20 10.15
N ILE A 376 6.03 -4.46 11.04
CA ILE A 376 5.92 -3.01 11.21
C ILE A 376 7.31 -2.41 10.99
N SER A 377 7.38 -1.42 10.11
CA SER A 377 8.54 -0.57 9.90
C SER A 377 8.43 0.66 10.79
N ILE A 378 9.41 0.91 11.64
CA ILE A 378 9.48 2.09 12.51
C ILE A 378 10.74 2.86 12.21
N LYS A 379 10.58 4.15 11.93
CA LYS A 379 11.67 5.12 11.87
C LYS A 379 11.62 6.02 13.10
N LEU A 380 12.77 6.20 13.75
CA LEU A 380 12.92 7.07 14.92
C LEU A 380 13.96 8.16 14.62
N LEU A 381 13.64 9.41 14.94
CA LEU A 381 14.52 10.57 14.81
C LEU A 381 14.81 11.16 16.19
N PHE A 382 16.07 11.42 16.49
CA PHE A 382 16.50 11.86 17.82
C PHE A 382 17.80 12.66 17.79
N THR A 383 18.07 13.43 18.84
CA THR A 383 19.32 14.20 19.02
C THR A 383 20.44 13.33 19.59
N ASP A 384 21.67 13.87 19.63
CA ASP A 384 22.84 13.26 20.27
C ASP A 384 22.71 13.07 21.79
N ASP A 385 21.86 13.86 22.45
CA ASP A 385 21.51 13.70 23.87
C ASP A 385 20.31 12.75 24.10
N GLY A 386 19.79 12.13 23.04
CA GLY A 386 18.72 11.15 23.07
C GLY A 386 17.31 11.73 23.13
N THR A 387 17.13 13.04 22.94
CA THR A 387 15.80 13.65 22.84
C THR A 387 15.09 13.17 21.58
N ILE A 388 13.86 12.68 21.70
CA ILE A 388 13.06 12.18 20.58
C ILE A 388 12.47 13.37 19.82
N LEU A 389 12.76 13.45 18.52
CA LEU A 389 12.33 14.54 17.64
C LEU A 389 11.09 14.18 16.81
N GLY A 390 10.96 12.90 16.47
CA GLY A 390 9.82 12.38 15.73
C GLY A 390 9.93 10.88 15.46
N ALA A 391 8.84 10.29 15.02
CA ALA A 391 8.79 8.90 14.61
C ALA A 391 7.74 8.67 13.52
N GLN A 392 7.94 7.61 12.76
CA GLN A 392 7.05 7.15 11.71
C GLN A 392 6.87 5.64 11.83
N ALA A 393 5.65 5.14 11.60
CA ALA A 393 5.35 3.72 11.63
C ALA A 393 4.46 3.35 10.44
N VAL A 394 4.85 2.32 9.69
CA VAL A 394 4.06 1.77 8.57
C VAL A 394 3.97 0.26 8.71
N GLY A 395 2.77 -0.29 8.68
CA GLY A 395 2.53 -1.73 8.78
C GLY A 395 1.05 -2.08 8.74
N ALA A 396 0.75 -3.35 8.46
CA ALA A 396 -0.64 -3.83 8.36
C ALA A 396 -1.33 -4.05 9.71
N ASP A 397 -0.58 -4.00 10.81
CA ASP A 397 -1.09 -4.20 12.16
C ASP A 397 -0.21 -3.46 13.17
N GLY A 398 -0.82 -2.87 14.20
CA GLY A 398 -0.15 -2.30 15.37
C GLY A 398 0.69 -1.04 15.17
N ALA A 399 0.60 -0.35 14.03
CA ALA A 399 1.31 0.92 13.79
C ALA A 399 0.75 2.07 14.64
N ASP A 400 -0.56 2.10 14.82
CA ASP A 400 -1.31 2.98 15.73
C ASP A 400 -0.77 2.92 17.17
N LYS A 401 -0.69 1.71 17.76
CA LYS A 401 -0.20 1.52 19.12
C LYS A 401 1.22 2.08 19.30
N ARG A 402 2.09 1.87 18.31
CA ARG A 402 3.49 2.31 18.40
C ARG A 402 3.61 3.83 18.27
N ILE A 403 2.83 4.44 17.37
CA ILE A 403 2.87 5.90 17.25
C ILE A 403 2.30 6.58 18.49
N ASP A 404 1.26 6.01 19.12
CA ASP A 404 0.66 6.55 20.35
C ASP A 404 1.63 6.49 21.54
N VAL A 405 2.36 5.38 21.68
CA VAL A 405 3.40 5.24 22.71
C VAL A 405 4.50 6.28 22.50
N ILE A 406 4.99 6.45 21.27
CA ILE A 406 6.05 7.44 21.00
C ILE A 406 5.53 8.88 21.16
N ALA A 407 4.33 9.20 20.70
CA ALA A 407 3.73 10.52 20.90
C ALA A 407 3.57 10.86 22.39
N THR A 408 3.20 9.86 23.19
CA THR A 408 3.15 9.96 24.66
C THR A 408 4.54 10.19 25.25
N ALA A 409 5.54 9.44 24.79
CA ALA A 409 6.93 9.60 25.21
C ALA A 409 7.46 11.00 24.91
N ILE A 410 7.24 11.52 23.70
CA ILE A 410 7.58 12.91 23.31
C ILE A 410 6.87 13.91 24.23
N GLN A 411 5.57 13.73 24.49
CA GLN A 411 4.80 14.63 25.36
C GLN A 411 5.31 14.65 26.81
N GLY A 412 5.82 13.49 27.27
CA GLY A 412 6.43 13.27 28.57
C GLY A 412 7.90 13.69 28.65
N ASN A 413 8.49 14.20 27.56
CA ASN A 413 9.92 14.50 27.43
C ASN A 413 10.82 13.30 27.73
N LEU A 414 10.34 12.09 27.43
CA LEU A 414 11.14 10.88 27.51
C LEU A 414 12.18 10.87 26.38
N LYS A 415 13.30 10.21 26.64
CA LYS A 415 14.43 10.04 25.73
C LYS A 415 14.44 8.65 25.12
N VAL A 416 15.29 8.46 24.13
CA VAL A 416 15.56 7.16 23.49
C VAL A 416 15.92 6.07 24.51
N HIS A 417 16.63 6.44 25.58
CA HIS A 417 16.96 5.54 26.69
C HIS A 417 15.70 5.00 27.38
N ASP A 418 14.72 5.85 27.64
CA ASP A 418 13.47 5.47 28.30
C ASP A 418 12.65 4.53 27.42
N LEU A 419 12.66 4.70 26.08
CA LEU A 419 11.97 3.78 25.16
C LEU A 419 12.45 2.33 25.30
N ALA A 420 13.73 2.13 25.59
CA ALA A 420 14.31 0.80 25.80
C ALA A 420 13.87 0.15 27.13
N GLU A 421 13.41 0.96 28.09
CA GLU A 421 13.01 0.55 29.44
C GLU A 421 11.48 0.49 29.61
N LEU A 422 10.69 0.98 28.65
CA LEU A 422 9.23 0.94 28.72
C LEU A 422 8.71 -0.50 28.90
N GLU A 423 8.03 -0.73 30.02
CA GLU A 423 7.31 -1.97 30.32
C GLU A 423 5.92 -1.93 29.68
N LEU A 424 5.82 -2.47 28.46
CA LEU A 424 4.56 -2.52 27.70
C LEU A 424 3.85 -3.86 27.89
N ALA A 425 2.52 -3.85 27.74
CA ALA A 425 1.71 -5.06 27.91
C ALA A 425 2.10 -6.15 26.90
N TYR A 426 2.43 -7.34 27.42
CA TYR A 426 2.85 -8.48 26.60
C TYR A 426 2.00 -9.73 26.86
N ALA A 427 1.40 -10.23 25.77
CA ALA A 427 1.05 -11.62 25.56
C ALA A 427 1.21 -11.91 24.05
N PRO A 428 1.37 -13.18 23.64
CA PRO A 428 1.66 -13.54 22.24
C PRO A 428 0.73 -12.92 21.17
N PRO A 429 -0.60 -12.75 21.41
CA PRO A 429 -1.49 -12.13 20.42
C PRO A 429 -1.34 -10.62 20.25
N PHE A 430 -0.69 -9.93 21.19
CA PHE A 430 -0.72 -8.47 21.27
C PHE A 430 0.66 -7.81 21.19
N GLY A 431 1.72 -8.54 21.50
CA GLY A 431 3.06 -7.98 21.53
C GLY A 431 4.15 -9.06 21.51
N SER A 432 5.37 -8.60 21.70
CA SER A 432 6.56 -9.43 21.87
C SER A 432 7.20 -9.11 23.21
N ALA A 433 7.99 -10.04 23.77
CA ALA A 433 8.70 -9.82 25.03
C ALA A 433 9.59 -8.55 25.00
N LYS A 434 10.04 -8.16 23.80
CA LYS A 434 10.58 -6.84 23.50
C LYS A 434 9.68 -6.23 22.44
N ASP A 435 8.95 -5.18 22.78
CA ASP A 435 8.08 -4.51 21.82
C ASP A 435 8.93 -3.85 20.72
N PRO A 436 8.41 -3.67 19.49
CA PRO A 436 9.01 -2.79 18.48
C PRO A 436 9.50 -1.43 19.01
N ILE A 437 8.84 -0.83 20.01
CA ILE A 437 9.34 0.38 20.68
C ILE A 437 10.64 0.13 21.43
N ASN A 438 10.75 -0.95 22.22
CA ASN A 438 11.98 -1.28 22.92
C ASN A 438 13.11 -1.58 21.93
N ILE A 439 12.80 -2.26 20.82
CA ILE A 439 13.78 -2.53 19.75
C ILE A 439 14.30 -1.24 19.12
N ALA A 440 13.42 -0.29 18.79
CA ALA A 440 13.83 1.03 18.30
C ALA A 440 14.69 1.78 19.34
N GLY A 441 14.31 1.72 20.62
CA GLY A 441 15.10 2.25 21.73
C GLY A 441 16.50 1.64 21.81
N TYR A 442 16.64 0.30 21.78
CA TYR A 442 17.94 -0.37 21.81
C TYR A 442 18.84 0.03 20.64
N VAL A 443 18.28 0.08 19.41
CA VAL A 443 19.05 0.51 18.24
C VAL A 443 19.47 1.97 18.38
N GLY A 444 18.57 2.85 18.84
CA GLY A 444 18.89 4.25 19.12
C GLY A 444 20.01 4.42 20.15
N ILE A 445 19.95 3.71 21.28
CA ILE A 445 21.03 3.71 22.29
C ILE A 445 22.36 3.25 21.69
N ASN A 446 22.33 2.20 20.85
CA ASN A 446 23.55 1.70 20.23
C ASN A 446 24.19 2.73 19.30
N VAL A 447 23.38 3.52 18.59
CA VAL A 447 23.82 4.65 17.77
C VAL A 447 24.40 5.77 18.64
N LEU A 448 23.71 6.18 19.71
CA LEU A 448 24.17 7.21 20.65
C LEU A 448 25.54 6.87 21.26
N ASN A 449 25.71 5.61 21.68
CA ASN A 449 26.95 5.12 22.27
C ASN A 449 28.04 4.80 21.23
N LYS A 450 27.82 5.11 19.94
CA LYS A 450 28.74 4.82 18.82
C LYS A 450 29.16 3.35 18.73
N SER A 451 28.31 2.46 19.26
CA SER A 451 28.53 1.03 19.30
C SER A 451 27.85 0.30 18.13
N HIS A 452 27.16 1.08 17.29
CA HIS A 452 26.51 0.72 16.04
C HIS A 452 26.45 1.97 15.15
N GLU A 453 27.37 2.05 14.18
CA GLU A 453 27.36 3.15 13.21
C GLU A 453 26.49 2.76 12.00
N LEU A 454 25.51 3.61 11.70
CA LEU A 454 24.56 3.38 10.61
C LEU A 454 24.96 4.13 9.34
N MET A 455 24.60 3.57 8.19
CA MET A 455 24.54 4.26 6.90
C MET A 455 23.10 4.31 6.43
N GLU A 456 22.68 5.45 5.89
CA GLU A 456 21.38 5.61 5.25
C GLU A 456 21.40 5.08 3.81
N TRP A 457 20.24 4.63 3.33
CA TRP A 457 20.08 4.09 1.98
C TRP A 457 20.49 5.10 0.89
N LYS A 458 20.19 6.40 1.08
CA LYS A 458 20.54 7.48 0.14
C LYS A 458 22.05 7.62 0.01
N THR A 459 22.76 7.62 1.14
CA THR A 459 24.22 7.71 1.17
C THR A 459 24.86 6.51 0.47
N LEU A 460 24.36 5.30 0.72
CA LEU A 460 24.83 4.10 0.03
C LEU A 460 24.58 4.20 -1.48
N ARG A 461 23.38 4.61 -1.89
CA ARG A 461 23.03 4.79 -3.32
C ARG A 461 24.00 5.77 -4.00
N THR A 462 24.28 6.92 -3.39
CA THR A 462 25.24 7.90 -3.93
C THR A 462 26.65 7.33 -4.05
N HIS A 463 27.13 6.57 -3.07
CA HIS A 463 28.44 5.89 -3.17
C HIS A 463 28.49 4.89 -4.32
N LEU A 464 27.41 4.12 -4.53
CA LEU A 464 27.30 3.16 -5.64
C LEU A 464 27.25 3.86 -7.00
N GLU A 465 26.49 4.95 -7.13
CA GLU A 465 26.40 5.77 -8.34
C GLU A 465 27.75 6.40 -8.70
N ASN A 466 28.49 6.89 -7.70
CA ASN A 466 29.83 7.47 -7.86
C ASN A 466 30.92 6.43 -8.07
N LYS A 467 30.62 5.13 -7.86
CA LYS A 467 31.58 4.02 -7.90
C LYS A 467 32.74 4.22 -6.91
N ASP A 468 32.42 4.75 -5.72
CA ASP A 468 33.40 4.93 -4.66
C ASP A 468 33.98 3.58 -4.21
N ALA A 469 35.24 3.56 -3.76
CA ALA A 469 35.88 2.36 -3.24
C ALA A 469 35.24 1.92 -1.91
N LEU A 470 34.29 0.99 -1.99
CA LEU A 470 33.45 0.53 -0.88
C LEU A 470 33.28 -1.00 -0.94
N GLN A 471 33.45 -1.68 0.20
CA GLN A 471 33.10 -3.09 0.34
C GLN A 471 31.66 -3.22 0.84
N VAL A 472 30.74 -3.56 -0.04
CA VAL A 472 29.35 -3.84 0.34
C VAL A 472 29.23 -5.33 0.64
N ILE A 473 28.89 -5.69 1.89
CA ILE A 473 28.84 -7.08 2.34
C ILE A 473 27.42 -7.44 2.75
N ASP A 474 26.83 -8.39 2.01
CA ASP A 474 25.53 -8.98 2.33
C ASP A 474 25.73 -10.15 3.27
N VAL A 475 25.24 -10.04 4.51
CA VAL A 475 25.38 -11.08 5.52
C VAL A 475 24.17 -11.99 5.67
N ARG A 476 23.25 -11.97 4.69
CA ARG A 476 22.16 -12.94 4.57
C ARG A 476 22.69 -14.31 4.11
N THR A 477 21.81 -15.31 4.19
CA THR A 477 22.09 -16.63 3.60
C THR A 477 22.27 -16.53 2.10
N ALA A 478 22.93 -17.53 1.48
CA ALA A 478 23.12 -17.57 0.03
C ALA A 478 21.79 -17.58 -0.75
N ASP A 479 20.76 -18.24 -0.19
CA ASP A 479 19.41 -18.29 -0.77
C ASP A 479 18.78 -16.89 -0.78
N GLU A 480 18.82 -16.18 0.35
CA GLU A 480 18.30 -14.80 0.47
C GLU A 480 19.06 -13.77 -0.35
N PHE A 481 20.41 -13.83 -0.32
CA PHE A 481 21.26 -13.05 -1.24
C PHE A 481 20.81 -13.28 -2.67
N GLY A 482 20.40 -14.51 -2.89
CA GLY A 482 19.96 -14.93 -4.15
C GLY A 482 18.71 -14.22 -4.68
N PHE A 483 17.65 -14.09 -3.89
CA PHE A 483 16.38 -13.50 -4.34
C PHE A 483 16.45 -11.98 -4.69
N GLY A 484 17.66 -11.43 -4.77
CA GLY A 484 17.96 -10.05 -5.07
C GLY A 484 18.87 -9.47 -3.99
N SER A 485 19.80 -8.61 -4.39
CA SER A 485 20.76 -7.99 -3.48
C SER A 485 21.10 -6.55 -3.91
N ILE A 486 21.97 -5.89 -3.15
CA ILE A 486 22.47 -4.55 -3.50
C ILE A 486 23.57 -4.73 -4.55
N PRO A 487 23.61 -3.91 -5.63
CA PRO A 487 24.68 -3.97 -6.61
C PRO A 487 26.06 -3.93 -5.95
N THR A 488 27.00 -4.71 -6.50
CA THR A 488 28.39 -4.90 -6.02
C THR A 488 28.55 -5.62 -4.67
N ALA A 489 27.45 -6.07 -4.04
CA ALA A 489 27.54 -6.77 -2.76
C ALA A 489 28.24 -8.14 -2.88
N LYS A 490 29.15 -8.41 -1.95
CA LYS A 490 29.73 -9.74 -1.72
C LYS A 490 28.94 -10.43 -0.61
N ASN A 491 28.46 -11.66 -0.86
CA ASN A 491 27.75 -12.43 0.15
C ASN A 491 28.71 -13.18 1.08
N ILE A 492 28.57 -12.95 2.39
CA ILE A 492 29.23 -13.72 3.44
C ILE A 492 28.23 -13.88 4.58
N ASP A 493 27.57 -15.03 4.67
CA ASP A 493 26.59 -15.32 5.72
C ASP A 493 27.18 -14.98 7.11
N VAL A 494 26.40 -14.26 7.93
CA VAL A 494 26.80 -13.85 9.29
C VAL A 494 27.28 -15.02 10.16
N ASN A 495 26.77 -16.23 9.93
CA ASN A 495 27.16 -17.44 10.64
C ASN A 495 28.58 -17.89 10.27
N LEU A 496 29.01 -17.65 9.03
CA LEU A 496 30.33 -18.00 8.50
C LEU A 496 31.33 -16.85 8.59
N LEU A 497 30.87 -15.60 8.78
CA LEU A 497 31.69 -14.39 8.76
C LEU A 497 32.99 -14.45 9.58
N ARG A 498 32.99 -15.15 10.73
CA ARG A 498 34.18 -15.28 11.59
C ARG A 498 35.32 -16.05 10.93
N GLU A 499 35.00 -16.99 10.05
CA GLU A 499 35.96 -17.82 9.32
C GLU A 499 36.49 -17.11 8.07
N HIS A 500 35.77 -16.09 7.58
CA HIS A 500 36.06 -15.35 6.35
C HIS A 500 36.54 -13.91 6.61
N LEU A 501 37.02 -13.60 7.81
CA LEU A 501 37.51 -12.25 8.15
C LEU A 501 38.70 -11.82 7.28
N ASP A 502 39.55 -12.78 6.88
CA ASP A 502 40.73 -12.51 6.06
C ASP A 502 40.39 -12.17 4.61
N GLU A 503 39.14 -12.37 4.19
CA GLU A 503 38.66 -11.98 2.86
C GLU A 503 38.21 -10.52 2.76
N LEU A 504 38.23 -9.78 3.87
CA LEU A 504 37.80 -8.39 3.96
C LEU A 504 39.01 -7.48 4.15
N ASP A 505 39.12 -6.44 3.31
CA ASP A 505 40.20 -5.46 3.45
C ASP A 505 39.88 -4.45 4.56
N LYS A 506 40.75 -4.35 5.57
CA LYS A 506 40.58 -3.40 6.68
C LYS A 506 40.75 -1.94 6.28
N ASN A 507 41.39 -1.67 5.13
CA ASN A 507 41.71 -0.32 4.67
C ASN A 507 40.61 0.27 3.79
N ILE A 508 39.70 -0.55 3.27
CA ILE A 508 38.58 -0.11 2.43
C ILE A 508 37.33 -0.01 3.32
N PRO A 509 36.57 1.10 3.28
CA PRO A 509 35.32 1.22 4.04
C PRO A 509 34.38 0.05 3.77
N ILE A 510 33.72 -0.47 4.81
CA ILE A 510 32.79 -1.61 4.70
C ILE A 510 31.38 -1.15 5.05
N VAL A 511 30.41 -1.51 4.20
CA VAL A 511 28.98 -1.38 4.50
C VAL A 511 28.36 -2.76 4.57
N LEU A 512 27.94 -3.13 5.77
CA LEU A 512 27.25 -4.37 6.06
C LEU A 512 25.76 -4.17 5.88
N PHE A 513 25.06 -5.18 5.39
CA PHE A 513 23.61 -5.21 5.47
C PHE A 513 23.09 -6.64 5.55
N CYS A 514 21.85 -6.78 6.02
CA CYS A 514 21.08 -8.01 5.90
C CYS A 514 19.63 -7.63 5.54
N GLN A 515 18.67 -8.54 5.68
CA GLN A 515 17.29 -8.27 5.28
C GLN A 515 16.67 -7.04 5.97
N ILE A 516 16.88 -6.89 7.29
CA ILE A 516 16.22 -5.87 8.12
C ILE A 516 17.17 -5.10 9.06
N GLY A 517 18.49 -5.23 8.86
CA GLY A 517 19.53 -4.59 9.68
C GLY A 517 20.00 -5.38 10.92
N LEU A 518 19.20 -6.31 11.47
CA LEU A 518 19.55 -7.06 12.69
C LEU A 518 20.82 -7.93 12.57
N ARG A 519 20.88 -8.83 11.58
CA ARG A 519 22.07 -9.67 11.34
C ARG A 519 23.28 -8.83 10.90
N GLY A 520 23.03 -7.75 10.17
CA GLY A 520 24.04 -6.73 9.84
C GLY A 520 24.64 -6.09 11.08
N TYR A 521 23.85 -5.86 12.14
CA TYR A 521 24.37 -5.38 13.43
C TYR A 521 25.26 -6.43 14.10
N LEU A 522 24.89 -7.71 14.07
CA LEU A 522 25.75 -8.78 14.60
C LEU A 522 27.09 -8.83 13.84
N ALA A 523 27.05 -8.77 12.52
CA ALA A 523 28.24 -8.69 11.68
C ALA A 523 29.08 -7.44 12.00
N TYR A 524 28.45 -6.27 12.20
CA TYR A 524 29.12 -5.04 12.61
C TYR A 524 29.89 -5.25 13.91
N ARG A 525 29.27 -5.89 14.91
CA ARG A 525 29.91 -6.16 16.20
C ARG A 525 31.08 -7.13 16.08
N ILE A 526 30.96 -8.17 15.25
CA ILE A 526 32.05 -9.10 14.94
C ILE A 526 33.22 -8.33 14.33
N LEU A 527 33.00 -7.56 13.26
CA LEU A 527 34.08 -6.82 12.60
C LEU A 527 34.71 -5.76 13.51
N LYS A 528 33.92 -4.99 14.26
CA LYS A 528 34.46 -3.97 15.18
C LYS A 528 35.39 -4.61 16.21
N GLN A 529 35.01 -5.77 16.75
CA GLN A 529 35.81 -6.50 17.75
C GLN A 529 37.01 -7.24 17.14
N SER A 530 36.99 -7.53 15.85
CA SER A 530 38.13 -8.06 15.07
C SER A 530 39.07 -6.97 14.52
N GLY A 531 38.91 -5.73 14.97
CA GLY A 531 39.82 -4.62 14.68
C GLY A 531 39.51 -3.85 13.39
N PHE A 532 38.34 -4.02 12.79
CA PHE A 532 37.89 -3.17 11.68
C PHE A 532 37.39 -1.82 12.23
N THR A 533 37.87 -0.72 11.68
CA THR A 533 37.61 0.63 12.20
C THR A 533 36.59 1.41 11.38
N ASN A 534 36.59 1.24 10.05
CA ASN A 534 35.73 1.94 9.10
C ASN A 534 34.61 1.03 8.55
N ILE A 535 33.67 0.69 9.43
CA ILE A 535 32.52 -0.18 9.13
C ILE A 535 31.22 0.58 9.44
N LYS A 536 30.19 0.39 8.62
CA LYS A 536 28.82 0.86 8.89
C LYS A 536 27.83 -0.25 8.59
N ASN A 537 26.67 -0.22 9.23
CA ASN A 537 25.55 -1.11 8.93
C ASN A 537 24.42 -0.32 8.26
N LEU A 538 23.82 -0.85 7.20
CA LEU A 538 22.72 -0.21 6.50
C LEU A 538 21.46 -0.17 7.38
N SER A 539 20.98 1.03 7.71
CA SER A 539 19.76 1.24 8.49
C SER A 539 18.55 0.64 7.76
N GLY A 540 17.73 -0.15 8.45
CA GLY A 540 16.60 -0.89 7.85
C GLY A 540 16.98 -2.05 6.93
N GLY A 541 18.27 -2.24 6.60
CA GLY A 541 18.75 -3.34 5.75
C GLY A 541 18.28 -3.28 4.29
N TYR A 542 18.38 -4.43 3.59
CA TYR A 542 18.00 -4.59 2.20
C TYR A 542 16.53 -4.22 1.96
N LYS A 543 15.65 -4.54 2.90
CA LYS A 543 14.21 -4.28 2.77
C LYS A 543 13.90 -2.79 2.61
N THR A 544 14.48 -1.93 3.46
CA THR A 544 14.34 -0.47 3.30
C THR A 544 14.96 0.01 2.00
N TYR A 545 16.15 -0.49 1.66
CA TYR A 545 16.84 -0.09 0.44
C TYR A 545 16.03 -0.43 -0.81
N ALA A 546 15.55 -1.68 -0.92
CA ALA A 546 14.78 -2.17 -2.06
C ALA A 546 13.51 -1.34 -2.29
N TRP A 547 12.73 -1.06 -1.25
CA TRP A 547 11.57 -0.18 -1.37
C TRP A 547 11.96 1.23 -1.82
N ALA A 548 13.03 1.80 -1.26
CA ALA A 548 13.42 3.17 -1.55
C ALA A 548 14.05 3.36 -2.94
N VAL A 549 14.65 2.32 -3.53
CA VAL A 549 15.25 2.39 -4.86
C VAL A 549 14.34 1.91 -5.99
N ASP A 550 13.27 1.18 -5.66
CA ASP A 550 12.28 0.74 -6.63
C ASP A 550 11.63 1.94 -7.35
N LYS A 551 11.09 1.72 -8.56
CA LYS A 551 10.36 2.76 -9.28
C LYS A 551 9.04 3.04 -8.56
N GLN A 552 8.92 4.22 -7.96
CA GLN A 552 7.75 4.56 -7.14
C GLN A 552 6.47 4.80 -7.96
N ALA A 553 6.60 5.29 -9.19
CA ALA A 553 5.49 5.53 -10.11
C ALA A 553 5.25 4.34 -11.06
N ASN A 554 3.99 4.02 -11.33
CA ASN A 554 3.54 2.98 -12.26
C ASN A 554 2.54 3.56 -13.29
N PRO A 555 2.95 4.55 -14.10
CA PRO A 555 2.05 5.10 -15.10
C PRO A 555 1.73 4.07 -16.18
N ASP A 556 0.60 4.30 -16.87
CA ASP A 556 0.15 3.56 -18.05
C ASP A 556 -0.27 2.11 -17.75
N ILE A 557 -0.79 1.83 -16.55
CA ILE A 557 -1.33 0.51 -16.19
C ILE A 557 -2.77 0.30 -16.67
N PHE A 558 -3.42 1.37 -17.14
CA PHE A 558 -4.78 1.34 -17.69
C PHE A 558 -4.77 1.68 -19.18
N ASP A 559 -5.40 0.83 -20.00
CA ASP A 559 -5.75 1.20 -21.38
C ASP A 559 -7.06 1.97 -21.39
N TYR A 560 -6.92 3.30 -21.34
CA TYR A 560 -8.04 4.23 -21.26
C TYR A 560 -9.03 4.15 -22.42
N GLU A 561 -8.61 3.70 -23.61
CA GLU A 561 -9.47 3.58 -24.79
C GLU A 561 -10.21 2.24 -24.80
N ASP A 562 -9.53 1.14 -24.45
CA ASP A 562 -10.11 -0.20 -24.36
C ASP A 562 -11.14 -0.32 -23.22
N ILE A 563 -10.92 0.38 -22.10
CA ILE A 563 -11.86 0.40 -20.96
C ILE A 563 -13.27 0.83 -21.38
N LYS A 564 -13.46 1.62 -22.44
CA LYS A 564 -14.81 1.99 -22.93
C LYS A 564 -15.54 0.87 -23.67
N LEU A 565 -14.81 -0.06 -24.27
CA LEU A 565 -15.33 -1.10 -25.16
C LEU A 565 -15.69 -2.39 -24.42
N ARG A 566 -15.22 -2.54 -23.19
CA ARG A 566 -15.35 -3.76 -22.40
C ARG A 566 -16.58 -3.75 -21.49
N ASP A 567 -17.22 -4.90 -21.33
CA ASP A 567 -18.38 -5.08 -20.47
C ASP A 567 -17.97 -4.87 -18.99
N PRO A 568 -18.77 -4.16 -18.16
CA PRO A 568 -18.54 -4.03 -16.73
C PRO A 568 -18.31 -5.36 -16.00
N GLU A 569 -19.01 -6.44 -16.40
CA GLU A 569 -18.88 -7.76 -15.78
C GLU A 569 -17.51 -8.41 -16.07
N ASP A 570 -16.95 -8.19 -17.27
CA ASP A 570 -15.63 -8.71 -17.67
C ASP A 570 -14.49 -8.07 -16.86
N ILE A 571 -14.63 -6.77 -16.57
CA ILE A 571 -13.66 -6.04 -15.73
C ILE A 571 -13.76 -6.50 -14.27
N GLU A 572 -14.96 -6.80 -13.77
CA GLU A 572 -15.17 -7.26 -12.41
C GLU A 572 -14.70 -8.71 -12.19
N ALA A 573 -14.83 -9.57 -13.20
CA ALA A 573 -14.32 -10.95 -13.18
C ALA A 573 -12.77 -11.02 -13.14
N GLU A 574 -12.09 -10.15 -13.89
CA GLU A 574 -10.63 -10.01 -13.86
C GLU A 574 -10.14 -9.43 -12.52
N ARG A 575 -10.86 -8.45 -11.96
CA ARG A 575 -10.55 -7.83 -10.65
C ARG A 575 -10.55 -8.82 -9.50
N ALA A 576 -11.43 -9.82 -9.53
CA ALA A 576 -11.53 -10.83 -8.48
C ALA A 576 -10.46 -11.93 -8.57
N GLY A 577 -9.61 -11.92 -9.60
CA GLY A 577 -8.72 -13.05 -9.91
C GLY A 577 -9.48 -14.36 -10.15
N SER A 578 -10.78 -14.27 -10.47
CA SER A 578 -11.69 -15.40 -10.44
C SER A 578 -11.78 -16.07 -11.81
N CYS A 579 -11.45 -17.35 -11.86
CA CYS A 579 -12.04 -18.24 -12.86
C CYS A 579 -13.49 -18.49 -12.42
N ALA A 580 -14.37 -17.51 -12.61
CA ALA A 580 -15.78 -17.66 -12.25
C ALA A 580 -16.46 -18.60 -13.25
N VAL A 581 -16.78 -19.81 -12.81
CA VAL A 581 -17.85 -20.58 -13.44
C VAL A 581 -19.16 -19.92 -13.01
N SER A 582 -19.96 -19.48 -13.99
CA SER A 582 -21.22 -18.74 -13.83
C SER A 582 -22.02 -19.18 -12.61
N ALA A 583 -22.53 -18.21 -11.83
CA ALA A 583 -23.43 -18.38 -10.69
C ALA A 583 -24.81 -18.99 -11.04
N ALA A 584 -24.94 -19.68 -12.18
CA ALA A 584 -26.18 -20.29 -12.67
C ALA A 584 -26.44 -21.71 -12.15
N MET A 585 -25.66 -22.24 -11.20
CA MET A 585 -25.93 -23.55 -10.58
C MET A 585 -25.79 -23.53 -9.06
N VAL A 586 -26.65 -22.77 -8.38
CA VAL A 586 -26.85 -22.93 -6.94
C VAL A 586 -28.34 -23.08 -6.66
N ALA A 587 -28.77 -24.31 -6.39
CA ALA A 587 -30.04 -24.54 -5.71
C ALA A 587 -29.91 -24.12 -4.24
N PRO A 588 -30.90 -23.42 -3.65
CA PRO A 588 -30.85 -23.02 -2.26
C PRO A 588 -31.18 -24.20 -1.34
N GLY A 589 -30.19 -24.64 -0.55
CA GLY A 589 -30.44 -25.54 0.58
C GLY A 589 -29.25 -26.41 0.98
N SER A 590 -28.41 -25.95 1.90
CA SER A 590 -27.91 -26.77 3.02
C SER A 590 -27.13 -25.91 4.03
N SER A 591 -27.49 -26.07 5.30
CA SER A 591 -26.80 -25.56 6.48
C SER A 591 -25.62 -26.47 6.84
N GLY A 592 -24.47 -26.27 6.21
CA GLY A 592 -23.24 -27.03 6.48
C GLY A 592 -22.30 -26.29 7.44
N GLU A 593 -21.63 -27.03 8.33
CA GLU A 593 -20.53 -26.53 9.17
C GLU A 593 -19.30 -26.22 8.29
N VAL A 594 -18.57 -25.14 8.61
CA VAL A 594 -17.38 -24.72 7.84
C VAL A 594 -16.13 -25.25 8.51
N HIS A 595 -15.43 -26.15 7.83
CA HIS A 595 -14.17 -26.72 8.27
C HIS A 595 -13.03 -25.90 7.69
N VAL A 596 -12.10 -25.46 8.54
CA VAL A 596 -10.98 -24.60 8.12
C VAL A 596 -9.68 -25.38 8.18
N ILE A 597 -8.90 -25.34 7.10
CA ILE A 597 -7.56 -25.93 7.05
C ILE A 597 -6.51 -24.90 6.61
N ASN A 598 -5.37 -24.92 7.31
CA ASN A 598 -4.24 -24.04 7.01
C ASN A 598 -3.16 -24.82 6.26
N ALA A 599 -2.95 -24.52 4.99
CA ALA A 599 -1.91 -25.02 4.10
C ALA A 599 -0.77 -24.00 3.84
N VAL A 600 -0.67 -22.94 4.64
CA VAL A 600 0.40 -21.94 4.56
C VAL A 600 1.76 -22.59 4.80
N GLY A 601 2.74 -22.23 3.99
CA GLY A 601 4.11 -22.76 4.00
C GLY A 601 4.30 -24.04 3.18
N LEU A 602 3.26 -24.60 2.57
CA LEU A 602 3.36 -25.75 1.65
C LEU A 602 3.44 -25.26 0.19
N GLN A 603 4.26 -25.93 -0.61
CA GLN A 603 4.36 -25.74 -2.07
C GLN A 603 3.70 -26.89 -2.82
N CYS A 604 3.30 -26.69 -4.07
CA CYS A 604 2.72 -27.73 -4.94
C CYS A 604 3.53 -29.05 -4.89
N PRO A 605 2.89 -30.23 -4.68
CA PRO A 605 1.44 -30.48 -4.62
C PRO A 605 0.83 -30.37 -3.20
N GLY A 606 1.58 -29.89 -2.22
CA GLY A 606 1.24 -29.89 -0.79
C GLY A 606 -0.14 -29.30 -0.46
N PRO A 607 -0.48 -28.07 -0.90
CA PRO A 607 -1.81 -27.48 -0.67
C PRO A 607 -2.96 -28.32 -1.23
N ILE A 608 -2.84 -28.85 -2.44
CA ILE A 608 -3.86 -29.71 -3.07
C ILE A 608 -4.00 -31.05 -2.33
N MET A 609 -2.88 -31.67 -1.95
CA MET A 609 -2.91 -32.93 -1.19
C MET A 609 -3.55 -32.76 0.19
N LYS A 610 -3.31 -31.62 0.85
CA LYS A 610 -3.94 -31.30 2.14
C LYS A 610 -5.43 -31.03 1.98
N THR A 611 -5.82 -30.35 0.91
CA THR A 611 -7.22 -30.12 0.54
C THR A 611 -7.94 -31.43 0.27
N TYR A 612 -7.34 -32.33 -0.51
CA TYR A 612 -7.89 -33.65 -0.81
C TYR A 612 -8.15 -34.46 0.45
N LYS A 613 -7.16 -34.59 1.33
CA LYS A 613 -7.29 -35.35 2.59
C LYS A 613 -8.37 -34.78 3.51
N ALA A 614 -8.47 -33.45 3.59
CA ALA A 614 -9.51 -32.81 4.38
C ALA A 614 -10.89 -33.01 3.77
N MET A 615 -11.01 -32.91 2.45
CA MET A 615 -12.26 -33.14 1.73
C MET A 615 -12.75 -34.60 1.85
N GLU A 616 -11.86 -35.59 1.90
CA GLU A 616 -12.24 -36.99 2.15
C GLU A 616 -12.92 -37.17 3.52
N ALA A 617 -12.51 -36.39 4.53
CA ALA A 617 -12.99 -36.51 5.90
C ALA A 617 -14.34 -35.81 6.18
N LEU A 618 -14.86 -35.01 5.23
CA LEU A 618 -16.12 -34.28 5.38
C LEU A 618 -17.35 -35.11 4.99
N ASP A 619 -18.53 -34.74 5.48
CA ASP A 619 -19.81 -35.21 4.98
C ASP A 619 -20.29 -34.38 3.77
N ALA A 620 -21.23 -34.93 3.00
CA ALA A 620 -21.74 -34.24 1.82
C ALA A 620 -22.51 -32.96 2.17
N GLY A 621 -22.23 -31.87 1.46
CA GLY A 621 -22.83 -30.56 1.69
C GLY A 621 -22.07 -29.70 2.70
N GLU A 622 -21.06 -30.23 3.38
CA GLU A 622 -20.15 -29.47 4.26
C GLU A 622 -19.18 -28.61 3.47
N LEU A 623 -18.70 -27.56 4.14
CA LEU A 623 -17.82 -26.55 3.55
C LEU A 623 -16.38 -26.74 4.04
N LEU A 624 -15.42 -26.58 3.13
CA LEU A 624 -13.99 -26.58 3.42
C LEU A 624 -13.38 -25.24 3.01
N GLU A 625 -12.87 -24.48 3.97
CA GLU A 625 -12.02 -23.33 3.73
C GLU A 625 -10.54 -23.74 3.79
N VAL A 626 -9.76 -23.38 2.78
CA VAL A 626 -8.35 -23.70 2.66
C VAL A 626 -7.53 -22.44 2.46
N THR A 627 -6.58 -22.17 3.35
CA THR A 627 -5.65 -21.05 3.23
C THR A 627 -4.27 -21.53 2.87
N ALA A 628 -3.69 -21.07 1.75
CA ALA A 628 -2.36 -21.44 1.29
C ALA A 628 -1.51 -20.20 0.95
N SER A 629 -0.19 -20.33 1.01
CA SER A 629 0.76 -19.29 0.57
C SER A 629 1.39 -19.56 -0.80
N ASP A 630 1.04 -20.69 -1.42
CA ASP A 630 1.48 -21.06 -2.77
C ASP A 630 0.67 -20.25 -3.82
N PRO A 631 1.32 -19.41 -4.64
CA PRO A 631 0.64 -18.62 -5.68
C PRO A 631 -0.08 -19.46 -6.73
N ALA A 632 0.41 -20.67 -7.03
CA ALA A 632 -0.20 -21.57 -8.02
C ALA A 632 -1.46 -22.27 -7.48
N PHE A 633 -1.68 -22.26 -6.16
CA PHE A 633 -2.79 -22.96 -5.52
C PHE A 633 -4.16 -22.51 -6.05
N GLY A 634 -4.33 -21.21 -6.33
CA GLY A 634 -5.59 -20.68 -6.87
C GLY A 634 -5.98 -21.29 -8.21
N ARG A 635 -5.00 -21.59 -9.08
CA ARG A 635 -5.25 -22.28 -10.37
C ARG A 635 -5.40 -23.79 -10.18
N ASP A 636 -4.50 -24.38 -9.41
CA ASP A 636 -4.48 -25.83 -9.19
C ASP A 636 -5.77 -26.32 -8.53
N ILE A 637 -6.35 -25.53 -7.61
CA ILE A 637 -7.58 -25.90 -6.91
C ILE A 637 -8.81 -25.82 -7.81
N CYS A 638 -8.83 -24.90 -8.78
CA CYS A 638 -9.86 -24.85 -9.81
C CYS A 638 -9.86 -26.11 -10.68
N ALA A 639 -8.67 -26.53 -11.15
CA ALA A 639 -8.51 -27.76 -11.94
C ALA A 639 -8.89 -29.01 -11.14
N TRP A 640 -8.47 -29.07 -9.87
CA TRP A 640 -8.80 -30.15 -8.96
C TRP A 640 -10.31 -30.23 -8.66
N ALA A 641 -10.97 -29.10 -8.40
CA ALA A 641 -12.41 -29.04 -8.13
C ALA A 641 -13.23 -29.49 -9.35
N LYS A 642 -12.87 -29.02 -10.55
CA LYS A 642 -13.50 -29.44 -11.81
C LYS A 642 -13.41 -30.95 -12.04
N LYS A 643 -12.27 -31.57 -11.68
CA LYS A 643 -12.04 -33.01 -11.82
C LYS A 643 -12.74 -33.85 -10.75
N THR A 644 -12.77 -33.38 -9.52
CA THR A 644 -13.38 -34.10 -8.39
C THR A 644 -14.89 -33.89 -8.29
N GLY A 645 -15.43 -32.90 -9.01
CA GLY A 645 -16.87 -32.58 -9.00
C GLY A 645 -17.33 -31.83 -7.75
N HIS A 646 -16.41 -31.43 -6.87
CA HIS A 646 -16.71 -30.58 -5.72
C HIS A 646 -16.99 -29.15 -6.16
N ALA A 647 -17.93 -28.48 -5.50
CA ALA A 647 -18.28 -27.11 -5.87
C ALA A 647 -17.27 -26.13 -5.28
N LEU A 648 -16.56 -25.41 -6.14
CA LEU A 648 -15.70 -24.29 -5.77
C LEU A 648 -16.57 -23.04 -5.61
N LEU A 649 -16.64 -22.51 -4.38
CA LEU A 649 -17.53 -21.38 -4.05
C LEU A 649 -16.80 -20.04 -4.13
N SER A 650 -15.53 -19.98 -3.72
CA SER A 650 -14.73 -18.77 -3.86
C SER A 650 -13.24 -19.07 -3.84
N VAL A 651 -12.46 -18.26 -4.55
CA VAL A 651 -11.00 -18.15 -4.41
C VAL A 651 -10.71 -16.67 -4.16
N LYS A 652 -10.05 -16.36 -3.04
CA LYS A 652 -9.70 -14.99 -2.63
C LYS A 652 -8.21 -14.90 -2.41
N ALA A 653 -7.61 -13.78 -2.80
CA ALA A 653 -6.24 -13.44 -2.43
C ALA A 653 -6.29 -12.32 -1.38
N GLU A 654 -5.89 -12.62 -0.14
CA GLU A 654 -5.85 -11.62 0.94
C GLU A 654 -4.50 -11.71 1.67
N LYS A 655 -3.81 -10.56 1.81
CA LYS A 655 -2.56 -10.44 2.58
C LYS A 655 -1.47 -11.46 2.19
N GLY A 656 -1.34 -11.77 0.90
CA GLY A 656 -0.36 -12.73 0.35
C GLY A 656 -0.73 -14.20 0.52
N LEU A 657 -1.99 -14.49 0.86
CA LEU A 657 -2.53 -15.84 1.03
C LEU A 657 -3.68 -16.06 0.05
N ILE A 658 -3.75 -17.26 -0.52
CA ILE A 658 -4.88 -17.74 -1.30
C ILE A 658 -5.83 -18.47 -0.35
N ILE A 659 -7.05 -17.96 -0.19
CA ILE A 659 -8.11 -18.51 0.64
C ILE A 659 -9.20 -19.05 -0.29
N VAL A 660 -9.49 -20.34 -0.18
CA VAL A 660 -10.41 -21.05 -1.06
C VAL A 660 -11.55 -21.62 -0.24
N LEU A 661 -12.79 -21.48 -0.70
CA LEU A 661 -13.96 -22.11 -0.10
C LEU A 661 -14.54 -23.14 -1.08
N LEU A 662 -14.68 -24.39 -0.61
CA LEU A 662 -15.19 -25.52 -1.37
C LEU A 662 -16.41 -26.13 -0.64
N ARG A 663 -17.28 -26.82 -1.38
CA ARG A 663 -18.36 -27.65 -0.83
C ARG A 663 -18.22 -29.09 -1.28
N LYS A 664 -18.27 -30.04 -0.35
CA LYS A 664 -18.32 -31.47 -0.68
C LYS A 664 -19.65 -31.82 -1.34
N VAL A 665 -19.60 -32.64 -2.39
CA VAL A 665 -20.78 -33.14 -3.10
C VAL A 665 -20.86 -34.65 -2.88
N ALA A 666 -22.05 -35.16 -2.54
CA ALA A 666 -22.28 -36.54 -2.08
C ALA A 666 -21.91 -37.61 -3.12
N GLU A 667 -22.15 -37.29 -4.38
CA GLU A 667 -21.89 -38.18 -5.51
C GLU A 667 -21.42 -37.32 -6.68
N VAL A 668 -20.26 -37.68 -7.24
CA VAL A 668 -19.86 -37.21 -8.57
C VAL A 668 -21.00 -37.63 -9.49
N PRO A 669 -21.66 -36.72 -10.24
CA PRO A 669 -22.56 -37.14 -11.29
C PRO A 669 -21.74 -38.07 -12.16
N ALA A 670 -22.11 -39.36 -12.22
CA ALA A 670 -21.52 -40.29 -13.16
C ALA A 670 -21.53 -39.56 -14.49
N ALA A 671 -20.34 -39.21 -14.97
CA ALA A 671 -20.16 -38.44 -16.18
C ALA A 671 -21.15 -39.01 -17.17
N VAL A 672 -22.12 -38.18 -17.60
CA VAL A 672 -23.06 -38.58 -18.63
C VAL A 672 -22.17 -39.23 -19.68
N ASN A 673 -22.39 -40.52 -19.91
CA ASN A 673 -21.78 -41.29 -20.98
C ASN A 673 -22.35 -40.72 -22.30
N THR A 674 -22.16 -39.44 -22.57
CA THR A 674 -21.96 -38.95 -23.92
C THR A 674 -20.71 -39.65 -24.35
N ALA A 675 -20.89 -40.71 -25.16
CA ALA A 675 -19.86 -41.45 -25.84
C ALA A 675 -18.64 -40.55 -26.00
N MET A 676 -17.54 -40.85 -25.28
CA MET A 676 -16.33 -40.05 -25.31
C MET A 676 -16.05 -39.79 -26.78
N LYS A 677 -16.32 -38.56 -27.22
CA LYS A 677 -15.77 -38.05 -28.45
C LYS A 677 -14.29 -38.20 -28.16
N LYS A 678 -13.62 -39.17 -28.79
CA LYS A 678 -12.19 -39.37 -28.64
C LYS A 678 -11.61 -37.98 -28.83
N SER A 679 -11.11 -37.41 -27.74
CA SER A 679 -10.57 -36.07 -27.83
C SER A 679 -9.35 -36.23 -28.71
N ASP A 680 -9.37 -35.65 -29.91
CA ASP A 680 -8.22 -35.79 -30.81
C ASP A 680 -7.03 -34.95 -30.30
N LYS A 681 -7.18 -34.29 -29.13
CA LYS A 681 -6.14 -33.53 -28.44
C LYS A 681 -4.94 -34.40 -28.05
N LEU A 682 -3.77 -33.85 -28.30
CA LEU A 682 -2.48 -34.43 -27.93
C LEU A 682 -1.86 -33.61 -26.79
N THR A 683 -1.51 -34.26 -25.69
CA THR A 683 -0.71 -33.64 -24.63
C THR A 683 0.69 -34.23 -24.61
N LEU A 684 1.72 -33.39 -24.57
CA LEU A 684 3.10 -33.80 -24.42
C LEU A 684 3.68 -33.29 -23.11
N VAL A 685 4.38 -34.14 -22.38
CA VAL A 685 5.32 -33.72 -21.34
C VAL A 685 6.70 -33.60 -21.98
N VAL A 686 7.25 -32.40 -21.94
CA VAL A 686 8.61 -32.11 -22.42
C VAL A 686 9.50 -32.00 -21.19
N PHE A 687 10.30 -33.04 -20.95
CA PHE A 687 11.18 -33.12 -19.77
C PHE A 687 12.65 -32.81 -20.09
N SER A 688 13.07 -33.05 -21.33
CA SER A 688 14.47 -32.98 -21.75
C SER A 688 14.76 -31.74 -22.62
N ASP A 689 15.98 -31.22 -22.51
CA ASP A 689 16.55 -30.17 -23.37
C ASP A 689 17.49 -30.72 -24.48
N ASP A 690 17.67 -32.04 -24.57
CA ASP A 690 18.44 -32.69 -25.64
C ASP A 690 17.82 -32.37 -27.01
N LEU A 691 18.61 -31.83 -27.93
CA LEU A 691 18.14 -31.31 -29.22
C LEU A 691 17.32 -32.34 -30.02
N ASP A 692 17.69 -33.62 -30.02
CA ASP A 692 16.97 -34.66 -30.75
C ASP A 692 15.61 -35.02 -30.13
N LYS A 693 15.47 -34.96 -28.80
CA LYS A 693 14.20 -35.17 -28.09
C LYS A 693 13.28 -33.95 -28.23
N VAL A 694 13.84 -32.74 -28.11
CA VAL A 694 13.10 -31.50 -28.34
C VAL A 694 12.57 -31.44 -29.76
N MET A 695 13.40 -31.76 -30.76
CA MET A 695 12.95 -31.87 -32.15
C MET A 695 11.83 -32.90 -32.33
N ALA A 696 11.91 -34.06 -31.68
CA ALA A 696 10.84 -35.05 -31.72
C ALA A 696 9.52 -34.49 -31.13
N SER A 697 9.57 -33.85 -29.96
CA SER A 697 8.42 -33.21 -29.32
C SER A 697 7.78 -32.16 -30.23
N MET A 698 8.60 -31.28 -30.81
CA MET A 698 8.12 -30.18 -31.66
C MET A 698 7.57 -30.66 -32.99
N ILE A 699 8.19 -31.66 -33.63
CA ILE A 699 7.69 -32.25 -34.90
C ILE A 699 6.36 -32.96 -34.66
N ILE A 700 6.24 -33.74 -33.60
CA ILE A 700 5.01 -34.47 -33.27
C ILE A 700 3.89 -33.47 -32.95
N ALA A 701 4.18 -32.45 -32.13
CA ALA A 701 3.22 -31.41 -31.77
C ALA A 701 2.74 -30.60 -33.00
N ASN A 702 3.65 -30.14 -33.86
CA ASN A 702 3.28 -29.41 -35.07
C ASN A 702 2.52 -30.29 -36.06
N GLY A 703 2.89 -31.57 -36.18
CA GLY A 703 2.15 -32.54 -36.97
C GLY A 703 0.71 -32.72 -36.48
N ALA A 704 0.49 -32.79 -35.16
CA ALA A 704 -0.84 -32.86 -34.57
C ALA A 704 -1.65 -31.58 -34.82
N LEU A 705 -1.09 -30.39 -34.60
CA LEU A 705 -1.76 -29.12 -34.93
C LEU A 705 -2.14 -29.04 -36.42
N ALA A 706 -1.24 -29.44 -37.32
CA ALA A 706 -1.50 -29.45 -38.76
C ALA A 706 -2.61 -30.43 -39.17
N MET A 707 -2.85 -31.46 -38.36
CA MET A 707 -3.99 -32.39 -38.52
C MET A 707 -5.29 -31.85 -37.90
N GLY A 708 -5.28 -30.65 -37.32
CA GLY A 708 -6.42 -30.01 -36.67
C GLY A 708 -6.65 -30.46 -35.22
N ASN A 709 -5.69 -31.17 -34.63
CA ASN A 709 -5.77 -31.66 -33.27
C ASN A 709 -5.27 -30.59 -32.29
N PRO A 710 -6.02 -30.24 -31.23
CA PRO A 710 -5.51 -29.35 -30.19
C PRO A 710 -4.25 -29.95 -29.54
N VAL A 711 -3.30 -29.11 -29.17
CA VAL A 711 -2.05 -29.54 -28.55
C VAL A 711 -1.79 -28.78 -27.26
N SER A 712 -1.42 -29.52 -26.21
CA SER A 712 -0.91 -28.96 -24.96
C SER A 712 0.49 -29.50 -24.70
N LEU A 713 1.46 -28.63 -24.40
CA LEU A 713 2.81 -29.02 -24.01
C LEU A 713 3.07 -28.57 -22.58
N PHE A 714 3.41 -29.53 -21.72
CA PHE A 714 3.78 -29.31 -20.33
C PHE A 714 5.30 -29.42 -20.18
N PHE A 715 5.95 -28.29 -19.92
CA PHE A 715 7.40 -28.18 -19.77
C PHE A 715 7.78 -28.26 -18.29
N THR A 716 8.66 -29.20 -17.98
CA THR A 716 9.12 -29.46 -16.61
C THR A 716 10.60 -29.81 -16.62
N PHE A 717 11.29 -29.48 -15.53
CA PHE A 717 12.75 -29.60 -15.42
C PHE A 717 13.45 -29.00 -16.66
N TRP A 718 14.42 -29.70 -17.24
CA TRP A 718 15.22 -29.23 -18.38
C TRP A 718 14.37 -28.86 -19.60
N GLY A 719 13.17 -29.41 -19.74
CA GLY A 719 12.23 -28.99 -20.79
C GLY A 719 11.89 -27.49 -20.74
N LEU A 720 12.00 -26.84 -19.58
CA LEU A 720 11.81 -25.39 -19.45
C LEU A 720 12.80 -24.58 -20.30
N ASP A 721 14.00 -25.11 -20.58
CA ASP A 721 15.02 -24.42 -21.38
C ASP A 721 14.58 -24.19 -22.83
N VAL A 722 13.64 -25.02 -23.30
CA VAL A 722 13.09 -24.94 -24.65
C VAL A 722 12.19 -23.72 -24.83
N ILE A 723 11.48 -23.30 -23.80
CA ILE A 723 10.51 -22.19 -23.86
C ILE A 723 11.07 -20.88 -23.31
N ARG A 724 12.38 -20.80 -23.11
CA ARG A 724 13.06 -19.54 -22.76
C ARG A 724 13.10 -18.62 -23.98
N ARG A 725 12.86 -17.33 -23.75
CA ARG A 725 12.94 -16.31 -24.80
C ARG A 725 14.40 -15.88 -24.99
N GLN A 726 14.78 -15.67 -26.25
CA GLN A 726 16.16 -15.31 -26.62
C GLN A 726 16.59 -13.93 -26.08
N ASP A 727 15.63 -13.02 -25.90
CA ASP A 727 15.81 -11.68 -25.37
C ASP A 727 15.40 -11.58 -23.89
N ALA A 728 15.57 -12.67 -23.13
CA ALA A 728 15.16 -12.73 -21.73
C ALA A 728 15.75 -11.55 -20.96
N PRO A 729 14.92 -10.79 -20.23
CA PRO A 729 15.39 -9.65 -19.46
C PRO A 729 16.44 -10.12 -18.45
N HIS A 730 17.42 -9.27 -18.17
CA HIS A 730 18.34 -9.53 -17.07
C HIS A 730 17.58 -9.42 -15.74
N LEU A 731 17.21 -10.58 -15.19
CA LEU A 731 16.52 -10.68 -13.91
C LEU A 731 17.51 -10.87 -12.77
N ASP A 732 17.24 -10.24 -11.64
CA ASP A 732 18.04 -10.37 -10.42
C ASP A 732 17.66 -11.68 -9.71
N LYS A 733 18.45 -12.73 -9.96
CA LYS A 733 18.19 -14.10 -9.53
C LYS A 733 19.19 -14.61 -8.52
N PRO A 734 18.80 -15.67 -7.76
CA PRO A 734 19.72 -16.33 -6.87
C PRO A 734 21.06 -16.74 -7.40
N MET A 735 22.11 -16.70 -6.58
CA MET A 735 23.43 -17.12 -7.08
C MET A 735 23.35 -18.54 -7.68
N MET A 736 22.60 -19.42 -7.01
CA MET A 736 22.31 -20.76 -7.49
C MET A 736 21.44 -20.72 -8.77
N ASP A 737 20.34 -19.98 -8.77
CA ASP A 737 19.39 -19.84 -9.89
C ASP A 737 19.97 -19.18 -11.13
N ARG A 738 20.87 -18.21 -10.94
CA ARG A 738 21.64 -17.52 -11.98
C ARG A 738 22.74 -18.43 -12.50
N MET A 739 23.39 -19.20 -11.63
CA MET A 739 24.35 -20.23 -12.05
C MET A 739 23.65 -21.30 -12.89
N PHE A 740 22.47 -21.79 -12.46
CA PHE A 740 21.62 -22.65 -13.27
C PHE A 740 21.25 -21.96 -14.58
N SER A 741 20.60 -20.80 -14.54
CA SER A 741 20.13 -20.06 -15.73
C SER A 741 21.21 -19.67 -16.75
N THR A 742 22.47 -19.49 -16.32
CA THR A 742 23.64 -19.22 -17.19
C THR A 742 24.32 -20.48 -17.72
N MET A 743 24.22 -21.61 -17.01
CA MET A 743 24.67 -22.92 -17.49
C MET A 743 23.66 -23.58 -18.42
N LEU A 744 22.39 -23.16 -18.33
CA LEU A 744 21.28 -23.64 -19.13
C LEU A 744 21.24 -22.94 -20.50
N PRO A 745 20.75 -23.61 -21.55
CA PRO A 745 20.52 -23.02 -22.87
C PRO A 745 19.67 -21.75 -22.79
N SER A 746 20.00 -20.73 -23.61
CA SER A 746 19.28 -19.45 -23.63
C SER A 746 17.88 -19.55 -24.25
N ASP A 747 17.68 -20.49 -25.18
CA ASP A 747 16.46 -20.71 -25.93
C ASP A 747 16.54 -22.05 -26.71
N ALA A 748 15.45 -22.43 -27.38
CA ALA A 748 15.35 -23.64 -28.18
C ALA A 748 16.41 -23.79 -29.29
N ASP A 749 16.91 -22.67 -29.84
CA ASP A 749 17.94 -22.70 -30.88
C ASP A 749 19.37 -22.74 -30.32
N HIS A 750 19.54 -22.65 -29.01
CA HIS A 750 20.83 -22.74 -28.33
C HIS A 750 21.03 -24.02 -27.50
N LEU A 751 20.18 -25.03 -27.68
CA LEU A 751 20.36 -26.37 -27.12
C LEU A 751 21.68 -27.01 -27.60
N THR A 752 22.56 -27.36 -26.67
CA THR A 752 23.94 -27.80 -26.97
C THR A 752 24.19 -29.30 -26.83
N SER A 753 23.22 -30.05 -26.30
CA SER A 753 23.31 -31.50 -26.09
C SER A 753 22.48 -32.30 -27.10
N ILE A 754 22.89 -33.54 -27.35
CA ILE A 754 22.06 -34.58 -27.96
C ILE A 754 22.06 -35.86 -27.11
N SER A 755 20.97 -36.61 -27.11
CA SER A 755 20.77 -37.75 -26.20
C SER A 755 21.78 -38.89 -26.39
N LYS A 756 22.42 -38.98 -27.56
CA LYS A 756 23.51 -39.94 -27.88
C LYS A 756 24.54 -39.31 -28.82
N MET A 757 25.80 -39.70 -28.66
CA MET A 757 26.95 -39.20 -29.47
C MET A 757 27.21 -37.70 -29.34
N ASP A 758 26.97 -37.13 -28.15
CA ASP A 758 27.14 -35.70 -27.88
C ASP A 758 28.57 -35.18 -28.14
N MET A 759 29.59 -35.98 -27.81
CA MET A 759 31.00 -35.66 -28.08
C MET A 759 31.40 -34.25 -27.59
N HIS A 760 30.96 -33.87 -26.38
CA HIS A 760 31.14 -32.52 -25.80
C HIS A 760 30.53 -31.41 -26.67
N GLY A 761 29.27 -31.60 -27.09
CA GLY A 761 28.50 -30.69 -27.95
C GLY A 761 28.88 -30.72 -29.44
N LEU A 762 29.86 -31.53 -29.86
CA LEU A 762 30.21 -31.69 -31.28
C LEU A 762 29.08 -32.40 -32.06
N GLY A 763 28.38 -33.33 -31.40
CA GLY A 763 27.22 -34.03 -31.93
C GLY A 763 26.06 -33.09 -32.27
N ALA A 764 25.72 -32.17 -31.35
CA ALA A 764 24.70 -31.14 -31.58
C ALA A 764 25.05 -30.22 -32.77
N LYS A 765 26.32 -29.88 -32.97
CA LYS A 765 26.78 -29.10 -34.14
C LYS A 765 26.68 -29.90 -35.44
N MET A 766 27.05 -31.18 -35.42
CA MET A 766 26.96 -32.05 -36.59
C MET A 766 25.50 -32.28 -37.02
N ILE A 767 24.59 -32.55 -36.08
CA ILE A 767 23.17 -32.78 -36.40
C ILE A 767 22.50 -31.51 -36.91
N ARG A 768 22.80 -30.33 -36.34
CA ARG A 768 22.30 -29.04 -36.86
C ARG A 768 22.75 -28.77 -38.29
N LYS A 769 24.02 -29.09 -38.62
CA LYS A 769 24.51 -29.00 -39.99
C LYS A 769 23.74 -29.93 -40.94
N VAL A 770 23.53 -31.19 -40.53
CA VAL A 770 22.77 -32.16 -41.33
C VAL A 770 21.30 -31.73 -41.50
N MET A 771 20.69 -31.18 -40.45
CA MET A 771 19.32 -30.65 -40.48
C MET A 771 19.20 -29.49 -41.48
N HIS A 772 20.13 -28.52 -41.40
CA HIS A 772 20.21 -27.41 -42.33
C HIS A 772 20.40 -27.89 -43.78
N ASP A 773 21.35 -28.80 -44.03
CA ASP A 773 21.61 -29.36 -45.37
C ASP A 773 20.42 -30.14 -45.93
N LYS A 774 19.51 -30.62 -45.06
CA LYS A 774 18.28 -31.35 -45.43
C LYS A 774 17.01 -30.50 -45.38
N GLY A 775 17.10 -29.21 -45.09
CA GLY A 775 15.94 -28.32 -45.00
C GLY A 775 15.00 -28.64 -43.84
N VAL A 776 15.51 -29.21 -42.74
CA VAL A 776 14.74 -29.40 -41.50
C VAL A 776 14.75 -28.08 -40.72
N GLU A 777 13.57 -27.64 -40.29
CA GLU A 777 13.37 -26.42 -39.52
C GLU A 777 14.06 -26.46 -38.14
N THR A 778 14.33 -25.28 -37.58
CA THR A 778 14.97 -25.16 -36.27
C THR A 778 13.95 -25.39 -35.14
N PRO A 779 14.38 -25.85 -33.95
CA PRO A 779 13.52 -25.95 -32.79
C PRO A 779 12.76 -24.65 -32.48
N GLY A 780 13.42 -23.49 -32.58
CA GLY A 780 12.82 -22.18 -32.35
C GLY A 780 11.69 -21.87 -33.34
N ASN A 781 11.89 -22.11 -34.63
CA ASN A 781 10.84 -21.91 -35.64
C ASN A 781 9.65 -22.85 -35.46
N LEU A 782 9.91 -24.11 -35.09
CA LEU A 782 8.85 -25.05 -34.77
C LEU A 782 8.08 -24.65 -33.52
N LEU A 783 8.75 -24.11 -32.50
CA LEU A 783 8.11 -23.59 -31.29
C LEU A 783 7.25 -22.36 -31.60
N HIS A 784 7.74 -21.42 -32.40
CA HIS A 784 6.93 -20.30 -32.89
C HIS A 784 5.70 -20.76 -33.66
N SER A 785 5.84 -21.77 -34.53
CA SER A 785 4.71 -22.36 -35.27
C SER A 785 3.66 -22.99 -34.35
N LEU A 786 4.05 -23.55 -33.20
CA LEU A 786 3.11 -24.04 -32.20
C LEU A 786 2.34 -22.90 -31.51
N VAL A 787 3.05 -21.82 -31.15
CA VAL A 787 2.43 -20.63 -30.53
C VAL A 787 1.43 -20.00 -31.50
N ASP A 788 1.83 -19.76 -32.75
CA ASP A 788 0.97 -19.18 -33.79
C ASP A 788 -0.21 -20.11 -34.12
N GLY A 789 0.00 -21.43 -34.04
CA GLY A 789 -1.02 -22.45 -34.22
C GLY A 789 -1.97 -22.62 -33.03
N GLY A 790 -1.78 -21.86 -31.94
CA GLY A 790 -2.65 -21.89 -30.77
C GLY A 790 -2.43 -23.08 -29.83
N ALA A 791 -1.25 -23.70 -29.83
CA ALA A 791 -0.90 -24.70 -28.82
C ALA A 791 -0.81 -24.07 -27.43
N GLN A 792 -1.30 -24.78 -26.42
CA GLN A 792 -1.20 -24.36 -25.04
C GLN A 792 0.16 -24.78 -24.45
N LEU A 793 0.97 -23.81 -24.05
CA LEU A 793 2.27 -24.04 -23.42
C LEU A 793 2.14 -23.83 -21.91
N ILE A 794 2.49 -24.83 -21.12
CA ILE A 794 2.37 -24.79 -19.67
C ILE A 794 3.75 -25.04 -19.04
N ALA A 795 4.24 -24.06 -18.28
CA ALA A 795 5.45 -24.18 -17.50
C ALA A 795 5.14 -24.67 -16.08
N CYS A 796 5.90 -25.66 -15.63
CA CYS A 796 5.76 -26.22 -14.29
C CYS A 796 6.33 -25.28 -13.22
N GLN A 797 5.46 -24.71 -12.36
CA GLN A 797 5.87 -23.78 -11.28
C GLN A 797 6.96 -24.38 -10.38
N MET A 798 6.80 -25.62 -9.92
CA MET A 798 7.80 -26.28 -9.07
C MET A 798 9.15 -26.40 -9.78
N SER A 799 9.15 -26.72 -11.08
CA SER A 799 10.41 -26.80 -11.84
C SER A 799 11.01 -25.41 -12.05
N MET A 800 10.19 -24.38 -12.27
CA MET A 800 10.62 -22.99 -12.36
C MET A 800 11.30 -22.54 -11.06
N ASP A 801 10.69 -22.83 -9.91
CA ASP A 801 11.25 -22.51 -8.59
C ASP A 801 12.56 -23.27 -8.32
N VAL A 802 12.64 -24.55 -8.71
CA VAL A 802 13.84 -25.38 -8.51
C VAL A 802 14.99 -24.98 -9.44
N MET A 803 14.68 -24.59 -10.68
CA MET A 803 15.69 -24.20 -11.68
C MET A 803 15.96 -22.71 -11.70
N GLY A 804 15.28 -21.95 -10.85
CA GLY A 804 15.42 -20.52 -10.76
C GLY A 804 15.01 -19.79 -12.03
N ILE A 805 14.01 -20.31 -12.75
CA ILE A 805 13.47 -19.73 -13.98
C ILE A 805 12.25 -18.90 -13.62
N GLN A 806 12.24 -17.63 -14.00
CA GLN A 806 11.14 -16.70 -13.75
C GLN A 806 10.25 -16.59 -15.00
N LYS A 807 9.00 -16.15 -14.80
CA LYS A 807 8.00 -16.07 -15.88
C LYS A 807 8.46 -15.16 -17.02
N GLU A 808 9.15 -14.09 -16.67
CA GLU A 808 9.62 -13.04 -17.57
C GLU A 808 10.70 -13.55 -18.54
N GLU A 809 11.31 -14.71 -18.28
CA GLU A 809 12.29 -15.35 -19.16
C GLU A 809 11.68 -16.37 -20.12
N LEU A 810 10.41 -16.70 -19.95
CA LEU A 810 9.69 -17.61 -20.82
C LEU A 810 9.09 -16.82 -21.98
N ILE A 811 8.91 -17.42 -23.15
CA ILE A 811 8.23 -16.78 -24.29
C ILE A 811 6.80 -16.33 -23.93
N ASP A 812 6.30 -15.30 -24.61
CA ASP A 812 4.94 -14.79 -24.38
C ASP A 812 3.88 -15.87 -24.66
N GLY A 813 2.81 -15.88 -23.86
CA GLY A 813 1.73 -16.87 -23.99
C GLY A 813 1.93 -18.17 -23.21
N VAL A 814 3.04 -18.33 -22.48
CA VAL A 814 3.24 -19.47 -21.57
C VAL A 814 2.43 -19.28 -20.28
N GLU A 815 1.63 -20.29 -19.94
CA GLU A 815 0.88 -20.33 -18.70
C GLU A 815 1.65 -21.05 -17.59
N ILE A 816 1.49 -20.63 -16.35
CA ILE A 816 2.12 -21.28 -15.18
C ILE A 816 1.15 -22.26 -14.53
N GLY A 817 1.53 -23.52 -14.39
CA GLY A 817 0.68 -24.55 -13.79
C GLY A 817 1.43 -25.59 -12.97
N GLY A 818 0.75 -26.21 -12.01
CA GLY A 818 1.26 -27.34 -11.25
C GLY A 818 0.89 -28.70 -11.88
N VAL A 819 1.09 -29.76 -11.11
CA VAL A 819 0.73 -31.14 -11.52
C VAL A 819 -0.77 -31.28 -11.81
N ALA A 820 -1.63 -30.53 -11.11
CA ALA A 820 -3.07 -30.56 -11.33
C ALA A 820 -3.47 -30.01 -12.71
N ALA A 821 -2.82 -28.94 -13.16
CA ALA A 821 -3.02 -28.37 -14.49
C ALA A 821 -2.67 -29.41 -15.58
N PHE A 822 -1.50 -30.04 -15.49
CA PHE A 822 -1.10 -31.12 -16.41
C PHE A 822 -2.10 -32.28 -16.43
N LEU A 823 -2.53 -32.75 -15.25
CA LEU A 823 -3.46 -33.87 -15.15
C LEU A 823 -4.87 -33.53 -15.64
N GLY A 824 -5.23 -32.25 -15.70
CA GLY A 824 -6.43 -31.76 -16.38
C GLY A 824 -6.28 -31.90 -17.90
N GLU A 825 -5.20 -31.34 -18.45
CA GLU A 825 -4.89 -31.40 -19.88
C GLU A 825 -4.78 -32.83 -20.42
N ALA A 826 -4.11 -33.70 -19.67
CA ALA A 826 -3.93 -35.11 -20.02
C ALA A 826 -5.24 -35.90 -19.99
N ALA A 827 -6.17 -35.56 -19.07
CA ALA A 827 -7.48 -36.21 -19.01
C ALA A 827 -8.37 -35.85 -20.20
N ASP A 828 -8.23 -34.62 -20.70
CA ASP A 828 -8.94 -34.11 -21.88
C ASP A 828 -8.25 -34.48 -23.20
N SER A 829 -7.21 -35.32 -23.18
CA SER A 829 -6.44 -35.72 -24.36
C SER A 829 -6.70 -37.17 -24.79
N GLY A 830 -6.77 -37.43 -26.09
CA GLY A 830 -6.86 -38.79 -26.62
C GLY A 830 -5.51 -39.48 -26.74
N THR A 831 -4.41 -38.72 -26.71
CA THR A 831 -3.04 -39.23 -26.65
C THR A 831 -2.20 -38.37 -25.72
N THR A 832 -1.42 -39.01 -24.85
CA THR A 832 -0.44 -38.35 -23.98
C THR A 832 0.92 -38.98 -24.19
N LEU A 833 1.93 -38.16 -24.50
CA LEU A 833 3.32 -38.60 -24.71
C LEU A 833 4.23 -37.95 -23.67
N PHE A 834 5.24 -38.68 -23.22
CA PHE A 834 6.30 -38.17 -22.34
C PHE A 834 7.61 -38.28 -23.11
N ILE A 835 8.27 -37.15 -23.35
CA ILE A 835 9.45 -37.05 -24.22
C ILE A 835 10.59 -36.33 -23.52
#